data_AF-A0AAD4KE90-F1
#
_entry.id   AF-A0AAD4KE90-F1
#
_cell.length_a   1.000
_cell.length_b   1.000
_cell.length_c   1.000
_cell.angle_alpha   90.00
_cell.angle_beta   90.00
_cell.angle_gamma   90.00
#
_symmetry.space_group_name_H-M   'P 1'
#
loop_
_entity.id
_entity.type
_entity.pdbx_description
1 polymer ?
#
loop_
_entity_poly.entity_id
_entity_poly.type
_entity_poly.pdbx_seq_one_letter_code
_entity_poly.pdbx_strand_id
1 'polypeptide(L)'
;MGTQLVQEFEHYADAKSSHRAVVNSPETFPPLYHDGRDRWNNTQPWFPLFLEWEAEYFHVPYDQWDMEDISTHAAKDKKFSYTVKQDDGPLWEKDNNDKRTVSGRILLLPQPVFSLHAQVERLFSTVPAEVLNPILDSDQRAQLLKDIQKLPFISAPLGGFTDHLVTVVDGSHVKPTVRYPGKLPEPLTEAASESHLVGLDIDALRKIGVENDLTPYGSLVRLGDLQHPAFKPVTHGQFRLIKLNIIDKFGQAVAAIDPTRRVEGPPPLYPHIGEYYRPQAYQNTKIPNVVIQPEEPEKCPFIQIPPNINQPARLHMNWVQLEEYNKTYEWRPITEWENPIWGWVVVNYVNYGVQFFLRDGTFYREVRVASPNNPNPGAVASDKWLPFQPPKEDPKRQLDQLIKKFTDDQNYLLGFMEMINTAVENARSVPGAYSQCVNSLIGRPLALVNAGFSLELAENARTNQSTVGNQQGMLPPISLLPDYRIPQYDFAIKLGDSVRPHDGLVGFFKAKDKPQPTDELDLTDVYTPFPNDTKQIHPIDSQGGGFLRLKPFWLNPGDYTDKSLGNPSETYNRDRNRHLTVCGLLVDPFTPVNAYSSILPVEPLALSPWTWESALLKMTAFFHFGPLVVEDDVPELNPKKVLTANYNLENDTVKEKIKLPALAAAEWSWLQPYINTETEVTEQDETEAEGKEVYMALSLGKIDPVPQFSPGPLTAVEGYLQMKRPITGPDSK
;
A
#
# COMPACT_ATOMS: atom_id res chain seq x y z
N MET A 1 1.09 -26.97 -6.43
CA MET A 1 1.91 -26.23 -7.42
C MET A 1 3.26 -26.89 -7.67
N GLY A 2 4.11 -27.12 -6.66
CA GLY A 2 5.44 -27.73 -6.88
C GLY A 2 5.43 -29.09 -7.59
N THR A 3 4.47 -29.96 -7.27
CA THR A 3 4.33 -31.30 -7.88
C THR A 3 3.91 -31.28 -9.35
N GLN A 4 3.11 -30.29 -9.78
CA GLN A 4 2.71 -30.14 -11.18
C GLN A 4 3.85 -29.58 -12.04
N LEU A 5 4.62 -28.63 -11.50
CA LEU A 5 5.82 -28.10 -12.17
C LEU A 5 6.86 -29.20 -12.38
N VAL A 6 7.13 -30.02 -11.36
CA VAL A 6 8.07 -31.14 -11.46
C VAL A 6 7.61 -32.17 -12.50
N GLN A 7 6.30 -32.48 -12.56
CA GLN A 7 5.76 -33.41 -13.56
C GLN A 7 5.83 -32.87 -15.00
N GLU A 8 5.61 -31.57 -15.22
CA GLU A 8 5.84 -30.96 -16.54
C GLU A 8 7.32 -30.96 -16.93
N PHE A 9 8.24 -30.79 -15.97
CA PHE A 9 9.68 -30.85 -16.24
C PHE A 9 10.18 -32.27 -16.57
N GLU A 10 9.64 -33.30 -15.92
CA GLU A 10 9.93 -34.70 -16.26
C GLU A 10 9.44 -35.05 -17.67
N HIS A 11 8.31 -34.48 -18.11
CA HIS A 11 7.77 -34.72 -19.45
C HIS A 11 8.69 -34.22 -20.58
N TYR A 12 9.44 -33.14 -20.35
CA TYR A 12 10.44 -32.64 -21.31
C TYR A 12 11.79 -33.37 -21.23
N ALA A 13 12.09 -34.06 -20.13
CA ALA A 13 13.34 -34.79 -19.95
C ALA A 13 13.41 -36.08 -20.79
N ASP A 14 12.27 -36.67 -21.18
CA ASP A 14 12.21 -37.93 -21.92
C ASP A 14 12.50 -37.83 -23.44
N ALA A 15 12.75 -36.62 -23.96
CA ALA A 15 13.16 -36.42 -25.34
C ALA A 15 14.68 -36.66 -25.52
N LYS A 16 15.06 -37.95 -25.57
CA LYS A 16 16.32 -38.55 -26.08
C LYS A 16 17.47 -37.58 -26.45
N SER A 17 18.60 -37.68 -25.74
CA SER A 17 19.92 -37.51 -26.37
C SER A 17 20.97 -38.48 -25.81
N SER A 18 21.65 -39.16 -26.73
CA SER A 18 22.63 -40.21 -26.53
C SER A 18 24.05 -39.68 -26.24
N HIS A 19 24.75 -40.37 -25.32
CA HIS A 19 26.21 -40.46 -25.08
C HIS A 19 27.17 -39.45 -25.76
N ARG A 20 28.07 -38.82 -24.96
CA ARG A 20 29.55 -39.01 -25.02
C ARG A 20 30.38 -38.11 -24.09
N ALA A 21 31.58 -38.62 -23.81
CA ALA A 21 32.62 -38.25 -22.85
C ALA A 21 33.11 -36.78 -22.86
N VAL A 22 33.46 -36.29 -21.66
CA VAL A 22 34.12 -35.01 -21.40
C VAL A 22 35.60 -35.27 -21.07
N VAL A 23 36.50 -34.60 -21.76
CA VAL A 23 37.93 -34.53 -21.41
C VAL A 23 38.15 -33.20 -20.70
N ASN A 24 38.51 -33.25 -19.42
CA ASN A 24 38.85 -32.08 -18.61
C ASN A 24 40.34 -31.74 -18.78
N SER A 25 40.63 -30.50 -19.18
CA SER A 25 41.97 -29.89 -19.02
C SER A 25 41.84 -28.63 -18.14
N PRO A 26 42.78 -28.32 -17.23
CA PRO A 26 42.52 -27.40 -16.11
C PRO A 26 42.72 -25.90 -16.41
N GLU A 27 43.16 -25.52 -17.62
CA GLU A 27 43.66 -24.15 -17.87
C GLU A 27 42.87 -23.33 -18.91
N THR A 28 41.69 -23.79 -19.34
CA THR A 28 40.80 -23.01 -20.21
C THR A 28 39.48 -22.76 -19.50
N PHE A 29 39.18 -21.50 -19.20
CA PHE A 29 37.82 -21.10 -18.88
C PHE A 29 36.92 -21.46 -20.07
N PRO A 30 35.94 -22.36 -19.91
CA PRO A 30 35.04 -22.67 -21.00
C PRO A 30 34.20 -21.42 -21.32
N PRO A 31 33.95 -21.08 -22.60
CA PRO A 31 32.90 -20.11 -22.92
C PRO A 31 31.56 -20.52 -22.29
N LEU A 32 30.73 -19.52 -21.98
CA LEU A 32 29.50 -19.60 -21.16
C LEU A 32 28.44 -20.64 -21.58
N TYR A 33 28.60 -21.32 -22.72
CA TYR A 33 27.62 -22.24 -23.29
C TYR A 33 28.32 -23.53 -23.70
N HIS A 34 28.10 -24.62 -22.98
CA HIS A 34 28.53 -25.95 -23.42
C HIS A 34 27.44 -26.97 -23.12
N ASP A 35 26.32 -26.85 -23.83
CA ASP A 35 25.52 -28.00 -24.21
C ASP A 35 25.78 -28.35 -25.69
N GLY A 36 25.12 -29.38 -26.22
CA GLY A 36 25.35 -29.87 -27.59
C GLY A 36 25.13 -28.85 -28.72
N ARG A 37 24.69 -27.62 -28.42
CA ARG A 37 24.39 -26.52 -29.37
C ARG A 37 25.65 -25.87 -29.95
N ASP A 38 26.76 -25.89 -29.21
CA ASP A 38 28.06 -25.36 -29.62
C ASP A 38 28.86 -26.32 -30.50
N ARG A 39 28.31 -27.52 -30.76
CA ARG A 39 28.96 -28.51 -31.61
C ARG A 39 28.77 -28.13 -33.06
N TRP A 40 29.89 -27.93 -33.74
CA TRP A 40 29.93 -27.68 -35.16
C TRP A 40 29.36 -28.80 -36.02
N ASN A 41 29.03 -30.01 -35.53
CA ASN A 41 28.26 -31.10 -36.19
C ASN A 41 28.15 -31.08 -37.75
N ASN A 42 29.23 -30.81 -38.48
CA ASN A 42 29.25 -30.47 -39.92
C ASN A 42 28.30 -29.33 -40.38
N THR A 43 27.85 -28.46 -39.48
CA THR A 43 27.05 -27.25 -39.73
C THR A 43 27.61 -26.06 -38.95
N GLN A 44 27.26 -24.83 -39.32
CA GLN A 44 27.62 -23.67 -38.51
C GLN A 44 26.84 -23.70 -37.18
N PRO A 45 27.50 -23.56 -36.02
CA PRO A 45 26.83 -23.58 -34.72
C PRO A 45 25.97 -22.32 -34.53
N TRP A 46 24.84 -22.47 -33.85
CA TRP A 46 23.88 -21.40 -33.59
C TRP A 46 24.15 -20.77 -32.23
N PHE A 47 24.56 -19.50 -32.22
CA PHE A 47 24.91 -18.77 -30.99
C PHE A 47 24.19 -17.43 -30.90
N PRO A 48 22.93 -17.39 -30.39
CA PRO A 48 22.17 -16.15 -30.25
C PRO A 48 22.98 -15.08 -29.52
N LEU A 49 23.16 -13.93 -30.16
CA LEU A 49 23.96 -12.83 -29.62
C LEU A 49 23.05 -11.68 -29.18
N PHE A 50 22.17 -11.23 -30.07
CA PHE A 50 21.25 -10.15 -29.81
C PHE A 50 19.92 -10.35 -30.53
N LEU A 51 18.90 -9.67 -30.02
CA LEU A 51 17.58 -9.55 -30.61
C LEU A 51 17.45 -8.15 -31.21
N GLU A 52 17.00 -8.07 -32.46
CA GLU A 52 16.58 -6.84 -33.11
C GLU A 52 15.05 -6.81 -33.14
N TRP A 53 14.47 -5.72 -32.66
CA TRP A 53 13.02 -5.58 -32.51
C TRP A 53 12.55 -4.24 -33.08
N GLU A 54 11.31 -4.24 -33.58
CA GLU A 54 10.59 -3.03 -33.99
C GLU A 54 9.15 -3.15 -33.50
N ALA A 55 8.67 -2.11 -32.85
CA ALA A 55 7.35 -2.04 -32.26
C ALA A 55 6.59 -0.82 -32.77
N GLU A 56 5.31 -1.03 -33.01
CA GLU A 56 4.36 0.03 -33.31
C GLU A 56 3.60 0.34 -32.01
N TYR A 57 3.89 1.51 -31.44
CA TYR A 57 3.30 2.02 -30.21
C TYR A 57 2.15 2.98 -30.51
N PHE A 58 1.07 2.84 -29.75
CA PHE A 58 -0.12 3.67 -29.77
C PHE A 58 -0.32 4.24 -28.37
N HIS A 59 -0.28 5.57 -28.26
CA HIS A 59 -0.55 6.25 -27.01
C HIS A 59 -2.05 6.31 -26.76
N VAL A 60 -2.50 5.80 -25.61
CA VAL A 60 -3.93 5.82 -25.23
C VAL A 60 -4.12 6.94 -24.20
N PRO A 61 -4.90 7.99 -24.47
CA PRO A 61 -5.06 9.13 -23.57
C PRO A 61 -5.31 8.77 -22.09
N TYR A 62 -4.69 9.50 -21.16
CA TYR A 62 -4.69 9.16 -19.73
C TYR A 62 -6.10 9.15 -19.11
N ASP A 63 -7.00 10.00 -19.60
CA ASP A 63 -8.40 10.08 -19.18
C ASP A 63 -9.21 8.83 -19.51
N GLN A 64 -8.72 7.98 -20.41
CA GLN A 64 -9.30 6.66 -20.71
C GLN A 64 -8.81 5.56 -19.75
N TRP A 65 -7.92 5.89 -18.82
CA TRP A 65 -7.46 4.96 -17.81
C TRP A 65 -8.20 5.18 -16.49
N ASP A 66 -8.50 4.08 -15.81
CA ASP A 66 -8.96 4.09 -14.42
C ASP A 66 -8.38 2.92 -13.65
N MET A 67 -8.45 2.98 -12.33
CA MET A 67 -7.95 1.92 -11.47
C MET A 67 -9.08 1.01 -11.02
N GLU A 68 -8.90 -0.30 -11.25
CA GLU A 68 -9.87 -1.32 -10.87
C GLU A 68 -9.18 -2.54 -10.26
N ASP A 69 -9.95 -3.29 -9.49
CA ASP A 69 -9.57 -4.59 -8.95
C ASP A 69 -9.93 -5.70 -9.95
N ILE A 70 -8.92 -6.18 -10.70
CA ILE A 70 -9.10 -7.22 -11.73
C ILE A 70 -8.53 -8.56 -11.27
N SER A 71 -9.21 -9.65 -11.61
CA SER A 71 -8.68 -11.03 -11.53
C SER A 71 -8.62 -11.67 -12.93
N THR A 72 -7.48 -12.24 -13.34
CA THR A 72 -7.36 -12.84 -14.68
C THR A 72 -7.87 -14.28 -14.83
N HIS A 73 -8.03 -15.02 -13.74
CA HIS A 73 -8.58 -16.38 -13.74
C HIS A 73 -9.46 -16.57 -12.50
N ALA A 74 -10.13 -17.72 -12.38
CA ALA A 74 -10.93 -18.13 -11.21
C ALA A 74 -10.19 -18.11 -9.84
N ALA A 75 -8.99 -17.54 -9.76
CA ALA A 75 -8.39 -17.06 -8.53
C ALA A 75 -9.25 -15.94 -7.95
N LYS A 76 -9.69 -16.13 -6.71
CA LYS A 76 -10.49 -15.15 -5.95
C LYS A 76 -9.71 -13.87 -5.61
N ASP A 77 -8.41 -13.81 -5.93
CA ASP A 77 -7.51 -12.74 -5.51
C ASP A 77 -7.47 -11.66 -6.59
N LYS A 78 -8.33 -10.66 -6.45
CA LYS A 78 -8.30 -9.47 -7.31
C LYS A 78 -7.00 -8.69 -7.07
N LYS A 79 -6.39 -8.20 -8.14
CA LYS A 79 -5.21 -7.33 -8.09
C LYS A 79 -5.59 -5.93 -8.54
N PHE A 80 -5.10 -4.97 -7.79
CA PHE A 80 -5.25 -3.57 -8.10
C PHE A 80 -4.34 -3.18 -9.27
N SER A 81 -4.92 -2.69 -10.37
CA SER A 81 -4.18 -2.33 -11.57
C SER A 81 -4.86 -1.21 -12.36
N TYR A 82 -4.09 -0.51 -13.19
CA TYR A 82 -4.64 0.43 -14.17
C TYR A 82 -5.27 -0.31 -15.35
N THR A 83 -6.44 0.18 -15.75
CA THR A 83 -7.36 -0.44 -16.69
C THR A 83 -7.88 0.58 -17.68
N VAL A 84 -8.31 0.11 -18.85
CA VAL A 84 -8.92 0.99 -19.84
C VAL A 84 -10.41 1.04 -19.56
N LYS A 85 -10.95 2.24 -19.42
CA LYS A 85 -12.38 2.48 -19.20
C LYS A 85 -13.22 1.86 -20.30
N GLN A 86 -14.35 1.27 -19.89
CA GLN A 86 -15.21 0.44 -20.75
C GLN A 86 -16.58 1.08 -21.05
N ASP A 87 -16.84 2.26 -20.47
CA ASP A 87 -18.09 3.01 -20.51
C ASP A 87 -18.31 3.75 -21.83
N ASP A 88 -17.26 4.28 -22.43
CA ASP A 88 -17.31 5.10 -23.65
C ASP A 88 -16.87 4.35 -24.92
N GLY A 89 -17.40 3.14 -25.12
CA GLY A 89 -17.07 2.31 -26.29
C GLY A 89 -15.66 1.68 -26.28
N PRO A 90 -15.37 0.81 -27.25
CA PRO A 90 -14.06 0.15 -27.36
C PRO A 90 -12.97 1.07 -27.94
N LEU A 91 -11.71 0.78 -27.65
CA LEU A 91 -10.56 1.58 -28.10
C LEU A 91 -10.45 1.70 -29.62
N TRP A 92 -10.86 0.69 -30.39
CA TRP A 92 -10.78 0.73 -31.85
C TRP A 92 -11.79 1.68 -32.51
N GLU A 93 -12.80 2.15 -31.77
CA GLU A 93 -13.75 3.19 -32.23
C GLU A 93 -13.30 4.60 -31.83
N LYS A 94 -12.29 4.72 -30.96
CA LYS A 94 -11.75 5.99 -30.49
C LYS A 94 -10.66 6.52 -31.41
N ASP A 95 -10.50 7.84 -31.42
CA ASP A 95 -9.44 8.52 -32.17
C ASP A 95 -8.07 8.34 -31.48
N ASN A 96 -7.39 7.22 -31.77
CA ASN A 96 -6.08 6.85 -31.23
C ASN A 96 -4.97 7.05 -32.29
N ASN A 97 -4.89 8.26 -32.85
CA ASN A 97 -3.95 8.60 -33.93
C ASN A 97 -2.50 8.88 -33.48
N ASP A 98 -2.24 8.95 -32.17
CA ASP A 98 -0.91 9.13 -31.59
C ASP A 98 -0.10 7.83 -31.65
N LYS A 99 0.42 7.56 -32.85
CA LYS A 99 1.12 6.34 -33.23
C LYS A 99 2.58 6.62 -33.52
N ARG A 100 3.45 5.70 -33.12
CA ARG A 100 4.89 5.79 -33.36
C ARG A 100 5.53 4.42 -33.52
N THR A 101 6.44 4.32 -34.49
CA THR A 101 7.33 3.16 -34.62
C THR A 101 8.63 3.41 -33.88
N VAL A 102 9.03 2.47 -33.05
CA VAL A 102 10.30 2.46 -32.30
C VAL A 102 11.01 1.14 -32.51
N SER A 103 12.34 1.15 -32.47
CA SER A 103 13.15 -0.04 -32.79
C SER A 103 14.41 -0.07 -31.95
N GLY A 104 14.85 -1.26 -31.55
CA GLY A 104 16.06 -1.40 -30.76
C GLY A 104 16.79 -2.71 -31.02
N ARG A 105 17.98 -2.81 -30.42
CA ARG A 105 18.77 -4.04 -30.37
C ARG A 105 19.13 -4.33 -28.92
N ILE A 106 18.91 -5.55 -28.48
CA ILE A 106 19.12 -5.97 -27.09
C ILE A 106 19.96 -7.23 -27.05
N LEU A 107 20.91 -7.31 -26.12
CA LEU A 107 21.72 -8.50 -25.94
C LEU A 107 20.87 -9.64 -25.36
N LEU A 108 21.04 -10.85 -25.89
CA LEU A 108 20.37 -12.04 -25.37
C LEU A 108 21.25 -12.69 -24.30
N LEU A 109 20.64 -12.97 -23.14
CA LEU A 109 21.33 -13.57 -22.01
C LEU A 109 20.60 -14.86 -21.55
N PRO A 110 21.34 -15.87 -21.06
CA PRO A 110 20.79 -17.13 -20.52
C PRO A 110 20.38 -16.99 -19.04
N GLN A 111 20.16 -15.75 -18.58
CA GLN A 111 19.84 -15.41 -17.20
C GLN A 111 18.64 -16.18 -16.59
N PRO A 112 17.56 -16.53 -17.33
CA PRO A 112 16.41 -17.22 -16.74
C PRO A 112 16.79 -18.57 -16.16
N VAL A 113 17.70 -19.29 -16.82
CA VAL A 113 18.17 -20.60 -16.40
C VAL A 113 18.93 -20.51 -15.08
N PHE A 114 19.81 -19.51 -14.94
CA PHE A 114 20.54 -19.26 -13.71
C PHE A 114 19.63 -18.79 -12.56
N SER A 115 18.67 -17.91 -12.86
CA SER A 115 17.69 -17.44 -11.87
C SER A 115 16.79 -18.58 -11.38
N LEU A 116 16.31 -19.43 -12.29
CA LEU A 116 15.48 -20.60 -11.94
C LEU A 116 16.28 -21.60 -11.12
N HIS A 117 17.52 -21.90 -11.51
CA HIS A 117 18.41 -22.77 -10.74
C HIS A 117 18.58 -22.25 -9.30
N ALA A 118 18.91 -20.95 -9.14
CA ALA A 118 19.10 -20.35 -7.82
C ALA A 118 17.82 -20.35 -6.97
N GLN A 119 16.65 -20.15 -7.58
CA GLN A 119 15.37 -20.22 -6.87
C GLN A 119 15.04 -21.63 -6.39
N VAL A 120 15.24 -22.64 -7.24
CA VAL A 120 15.00 -24.05 -6.88
C VAL A 120 16.01 -24.52 -5.83
N GLU A 121 17.27 -24.11 -5.94
CA GLU A 121 18.30 -24.37 -4.93
C GLU A 121 17.92 -23.74 -3.58
N ARG A 122 17.47 -22.48 -3.58
CA ARG A 122 16.99 -21.80 -2.37
C ARG A 122 15.76 -22.50 -1.78
N LEU A 123 14.85 -23.00 -2.61
CA LEU A 123 13.70 -23.77 -2.14
C LEU A 123 14.17 -25.04 -1.42
N PHE A 124 15.13 -25.77 -2.01
CA PHE A 124 15.70 -26.96 -1.40
C PHE A 124 16.47 -26.68 -0.11
N SER A 125 17.09 -25.50 0.03
CA SER A 125 17.82 -25.12 1.25
C SER A 125 16.91 -24.58 2.36
N THR A 126 15.73 -24.06 2.03
CA THR A 126 14.80 -23.44 3.00
C THR A 126 13.75 -24.40 3.53
N VAL A 127 13.41 -25.46 2.79
CA VAL A 127 12.44 -26.46 3.24
C VAL A 127 13.15 -27.58 4.03
N PRO A 128 12.66 -27.97 5.22
CA PRO A 128 13.27 -29.05 6.02
C PRO A 128 13.38 -30.37 5.24
N ALA A 129 14.49 -31.08 5.43
CA ALA A 129 14.78 -32.33 4.72
C ALA A 129 13.74 -33.43 4.98
N GLU A 130 13.10 -33.44 6.15
CA GLU A 130 12.02 -34.37 6.51
C GLU A 130 10.79 -34.25 5.60
N VAL A 131 10.53 -33.04 5.07
CA VAL A 131 9.42 -32.77 4.14
C VAL A 131 9.83 -33.05 2.69
N LEU A 132 11.09 -32.77 2.34
CA LEU A 132 11.60 -32.95 0.98
C LEU A 132 11.89 -34.42 0.63
N ASN A 133 12.56 -35.16 1.50
CA ASN A 133 13.04 -36.52 1.23
C ASN A 133 11.94 -37.53 0.79
N PRO A 134 10.70 -37.48 1.31
CA PRO A 134 9.61 -38.33 0.83
C PRO A 134 9.11 -37.99 -0.57
N ILE A 135 9.34 -36.76 -1.05
CA ILE A 135 8.84 -36.25 -2.33
C ILE A 135 9.92 -36.35 -3.41
N LEU A 136 11.14 -35.88 -3.08
CA LEU A 136 12.30 -35.87 -3.97
C LEU A 136 13.55 -36.21 -3.15
N ASP A 137 14.20 -37.32 -3.48
CA ASP A 137 15.42 -37.73 -2.77
C ASP A 137 16.60 -36.77 -3.06
N SER A 138 17.74 -36.98 -2.38
CA SER A 138 18.90 -36.10 -2.56
C SER A 138 19.51 -36.17 -3.97
N ASP A 139 19.46 -37.34 -4.61
CA ASP A 139 20.09 -37.57 -5.91
C ASP A 139 19.23 -36.98 -7.03
N GLN A 140 17.91 -37.13 -6.94
CA GLN A 140 16.91 -36.52 -7.79
C GLN A 140 16.94 -34.99 -7.70
N ARG A 141 17.13 -34.42 -6.50
CA ARG A 141 17.32 -32.96 -6.34
C ARG A 141 18.56 -32.46 -7.07
N ALA A 142 19.69 -33.16 -6.92
CA ALA A 142 20.92 -32.81 -7.63
C ALA A 142 20.79 -32.98 -9.15
N GLN A 143 20.03 -33.99 -9.60
CA GLN A 143 19.76 -34.23 -11.01
C GLN A 143 18.86 -33.15 -11.59
N LEU A 144 17.79 -32.74 -10.88
CA LEU A 144 16.90 -31.66 -11.30
C LEU A 144 17.66 -30.34 -11.47
N LEU A 145 18.53 -29.98 -10.53
CA LEU A 145 19.37 -28.78 -10.66
C LEU A 145 20.26 -28.82 -11.91
N LYS A 146 20.83 -29.98 -12.24
CA LYS A 146 21.60 -30.17 -13.48
C LYS A 146 20.73 -30.10 -14.73
N ASP A 147 19.49 -30.59 -14.67
CA ASP A 147 18.59 -30.61 -15.81
C ASP A 147 17.99 -29.23 -16.11
N ILE A 148 17.77 -28.40 -15.09
CA ILE A 148 17.38 -26.98 -15.26
C ILE A 148 18.38 -26.25 -16.16
N GLN A 149 19.68 -26.53 -16.03
CA GLN A 149 20.73 -25.90 -16.84
C GLN A 149 20.63 -26.22 -18.33
N LYS A 150 19.90 -27.27 -18.71
CA LYS A 150 19.72 -27.70 -20.11
C LYS A 150 18.57 -26.97 -20.81
N LEU A 151 17.74 -26.22 -20.08
CA LEU A 151 16.56 -25.56 -20.64
C LEU A 151 16.96 -24.52 -21.71
N PRO A 152 16.33 -24.53 -22.90
CA PRO A 152 16.63 -23.60 -23.99
C PRO A 152 15.99 -22.22 -23.80
N PHE A 153 16.10 -21.64 -22.59
CA PHE A 153 15.52 -20.33 -22.30
C PHE A 153 16.54 -19.21 -22.47
N ILE A 154 16.14 -18.23 -23.28
CA ILE A 154 16.80 -16.94 -23.41
C ILE A 154 15.84 -15.86 -22.92
N SER A 155 16.39 -14.81 -22.31
CA SER A 155 15.62 -13.61 -22.02
C SER A 155 16.42 -12.38 -22.40
N ALA A 156 15.70 -11.32 -22.70
CA ALA A 156 16.25 -9.99 -22.71
C ALA A 156 15.18 -9.00 -22.24
N PRO A 157 15.56 -7.96 -21.49
CA PRO A 157 14.67 -6.84 -21.24
C PRO A 157 14.40 -6.11 -22.56
N LEU A 158 13.18 -5.63 -22.79
CA LEU A 158 12.85 -4.81 -23.97
C LEU A 158 13.44 -3.38 -23.84
N GLY A 159 14.77 -3.31 -23.69
CA GLY A 159 15.54 -2.08 -23.55
C GLY A 159 15.44 -1.21 -24.79
N GLY A 160 15.55 0.11 -24.61
CA GLY A 160 15.33 1.11 -25.66
C GLY A 160 13.88 1.54 -25.82
N PHE A 161 12.89 0.71 -25.48
CA PHE A 161 11.48 1.03 -25.74
C PHE A 161 11.02 2.31 -25.03
N THR A 162 11.11 2.34 -23.69
CA THR A 162 10.76 3.52 -22.89
C THR A 162 11.71 4.67 -23.15
N ASP A 163 12.99 4.38 -23.43
CA ASP A 163 14.00 5.38 -23.75
C ASP A 163 13.58 6.19 -24.98
N HIS A 164 13.13 5.50 -26.03
CA HIS A 164 12.65 6.18 -27.22
C HIS A 164 11.44 7.09 -26.93
N LEU A 165 10.56 6.72 -25.99
CA LEU A 165 9.42 7.53 -25.58
C LEU A 165 9.83 8.78 -24.80
N VAL A 166 10.92 8.76 -24.03
CA VAL A 166 11.50 9.96 -23.41
C VAL A 166 12.54 10.66 -24.30
N THR A 167 12.59 10.32 -25.59
CA THR A 167 13.49 10.91 -26.59
C THR A 167 14.97 10.77 -26.26
N VAL A 168 15.33 9.65 -25.63
CA VAL A 168 16.72 9.23 -25.44
C VAL A 168 16.96 7.88 -26.12
N VAL A 169 18.21 7.56 -26.44
CA VAL A 169 18.58 6.31 -27.12
C VAL A 169 19.80 5.70 -26.45
N ASP A 170 19.75 4.37 -26.33
CA ASP A 170 20.87 3.53 -25.90
C ASP A 170 21.72 3.14 -27.13
N GLY A 171 23.05 3.20 -27.00
CA GLY A 171 23.95 2.82 -28.08
C GLY A 171 25.40 3.29 -27.98
N SER A 172 26.17 2.99 -29.03
CA SER A 172 27.55 3.45 -29.16
C SER A 172 27.57 4.86 -29.75
N HIS A 173 27.94 5.85 -28.93
CA HIS A 173 27.94 7.26 -29.32
C HIS A 173 29.35 7.82 -29.52
N VAL A 174 29.46 8.83 -30.38
CA VAL A 174 30.71 9.59 -30.58
C VAL A 174 30.98 10.39 -29.31
N LYS A 175 32.08 10.07 -28.64
CA LYS A 175 32.52 10.80 -27.45
C LYS A 175 33.47 11.93 -27.84
N PRO A 176 33.39 13.12 -27.21
CA PRO A 176 34.39 14.17 -27.35
C PRO A 176 35.71 13.84 -26.61
N THR A 177 35.95 12.56 -26.32
CA THR A 177 37.11 12.05 -25.59
C THR A 177 37.79 10.95 -26.38
N VAL A 178 39.11 10.86 -26.23
CA VAL A 178 39.94 9.80 -26.81
C VAL A 178 40.55 8.96 -25.69
N ARG A 179 40.51 7.64 -25.83
CA ARG A 179 41.13 6.71 -24.89
C ARG A 179 42.39 6.11 -25.51
N TYR A 180 43.55 6.49 -24.99
CA TYR A 180 44.81 5.83 -25.31
C TYR A 180 44.94 4.51 -24.51
N PRO A 181 45.57 3.46 -25.09
CA PRO A 181 45.78 2.20 -24.37
C PRO A 181 46.45 2.41 -23.00
N GLY A 182 45.85 1.84 -21.94
CA GLY A 182 46.34 1.96 -20.57
C GLY A 182 46.09 3.32 -19.88
N LYS A 183 45.43 4.28 -20.53
CA LYS A 183 45.09 5.58 -19.94
C LYS A 183 43.58 5.76 -19.77
N LEU A 184 43.21 6.73 -18.93
CA LEU A 184 41.85 7.24 -18.82
C LEU A 184 41.49 8.05 -20.09
N PRO A 185 40.19 8.17 -20.44
CA PRO A 185 39.76 9.03 -21.53
C PRO A 185 40.14 10.49 -21.30
N GLU A 186 40.77 11.12 -22.29
CA GLU A 186 41.13 12.55 -22.28
C GLU A 186 40.27 13.30 -23.30
N PRO A 187 39.79 14.53 -23.01
CA PRO A 187 39.06 15.34 -23.98
C PRO A 187 39.89 15.62 -25.23
N LEU A 188 39.27 15.52 -26.41
CA LEU A 188 39.85 15.97 -27.67
C LEU A 188 40.05 17.49 -27.62
N THR A 189 41.19 17.98 -28.12
CA THR A 189 41.55 19.41 -28.02
C THR A 189 40.54 20.29 -28.75
N GLU A 190 40.08 19.85 -29.92
CA GLU A 190 39.07 20.54 -30.74
C GLU A 190 37.69 20.52 -30.05
N ALA A 191 37.34 19.42 -29.39
CA ALA A 191 36.09 19.34 -28.65
C ALA A 191 36.11 20.25 -27.41
N ALA A 192 37.24 20.31 -26.71
CA ALA A 192 37.43 21.20 -25.57
C ALA A 192 37.48 22.68 -25.97
N SER A 193 37.97 23.02 -27.16
CA SER A 193 37.94 24.40 -27.66
C SER A 193 36.54 24.86 -28.02
N GLU A 194 35.66 23.98 -28.50
CA GLU A 194 34.28 24.32 -28.89
C GLU A 194 33.28 24.17 -27.74
N SER A 195 33.58 23.38 -26.70
CA SER A 195 32.64 23.05 -25.62
C SER A 195 32.21 24.24 -24.76
N HIS A 196 32.99 25.33 -24.74
CA HIS A 196 32.62 26.56 -24.04
C HIS A 196 31.32 27.18 -24.58
N LEU A 197 31.01 26.98 -25.86
CA LEU A 197 29.79 27.49 -26.50
C LEU A 197 28.52 26.86 -25.91
N VAL A 198 28.64 25.65 -25.35
CA VAL A 198 27.56 24.91 -24.69
C VAL A 198 27.73 24.87 -23.15
N GLY A 199 28.62 25.72 -22.61
CA GLY A 199 28.84 25.84 -21.17
C GLY A 199 29.56 24.64 -20.53
N LEU A 200 30.22 23.79 -21.32
CA LEU A 200 30.99 22.65 -20.82
C LEU A 200 32.49 22.99 -20.80
N ASP A 201 33.10 22.93 -19.62
CA ASP A 201 34.54 23.08 -19.46
C ASP A 201 35.30 21.74 -19.67
N ILE A 202 36.63 21.81 -19.73
CA ILE A 202 37.47 20.63 -19.96
C ILE A 202 37.34 19.59 -18.85
N ASP A 203 37.05 20.03 -17.62
CA ASP A 203 36.86 19.13 -16.48
C ASP A 203 35.51 18.43 -16.53
N ALA A 204 34.45 19.09 -17.02
CA ALA A 204 33.16 18.49 -17.32
C ALA A 204 33.29 17.43 -18.43
N LEU A 205 34.08 17.69 -19.47
CA LEU A 205 34.35 16.69 -20.52
C LEU A 205 35.12 15.48 -19.99
N ARG A 206 36.07 15.67 -19.04
CA ARG A 206 36.76 14.56 -18.37
C ARG A 206 35.80 13.70 -17.54
N LYS A 207 34.78 14.30 -16.92
CA LYS A 207 33.78 13.59 -16.11
C LYS A 207 32.90 12.63 -16.92
N ILE A 208 32.83 12.78 -18.25
CA ILE A 208 32.13 11.83 -19.13
C ILE A 208 32.72 10.42 -19.01
N GLY A 209 34.04 10.30 -18.85
CA GLY A 209 34.70 9.02 -18.55
C GLY A 209 34.41 7.90 -19.57
N VAL A 210 34.36 6.66 -19.06
CA VAL A 210 34.10 5.44 -19.86
C VAL A 210 32.63 5.03 -19.86
N GLU A 211 31.89 5.39 -18.80
CA GLU A 211 30.49 5.01 -18.58
C GLU A 211 29.55 6.01 -19.28
N ASN A 212 29.01 5.64 -20.44
CA ASN A 212 27.91 6.38 -21.05
C ASN A 212 26.68 5.50 -21.04
N ASP A 213 25.59 6.04 -20.52
CA ASP A 213 24.29 5.38 -20.47
C ASP A 213 23.47 5.87 -21.67
N LEU A 214 22.38 6.62 -21.42
CA LEU A 214 21.47 7.12 -22.44
C LEU A 214 21.92 8.45 -23.04
N THR A 215 21.67 8.65 -24.34
CA THR A 215 21.88 9.96 -24.99
C THR A 215 20.58 10.64 -25.42
N PRO A 216 20.47 11.97 -25.25
CA PRO A 216 19.45 12.79 -25.90
C PRO A 216 19.39 12.50 -27.41
N TYR A 217 18.19 12.44 -27.98
CA TYR A 217 18.03 12.32 -29.43
C TYR A 217 18.82 13.36 -30.20
N GLY A 218 18.72 14.63 -29.80
CA GLY A 218 19.29 15.75 -30.54
C GLY A 218 18.93 15.63 -32.02
N SER A 219 19.97 15.55 -32.86
CA SER A 219 19.86 15.34 -34.31
C SER A 219 20.12 13.89 -34.78
N LEU A 220 20.40 12.96 -33.86
CA LEU A 220 20.73 11.57 -34.17
C LEU A 220 19.53 10.80 -34.73
N VAL A 221 18.37 10.94 -34.09
CA VAL A 221 17.14 10.24 -34.48
C VAL A 221 16.25 11.19 -35.26
N ARG A 222 16.06 10.91 -36.54
CA ARG A 222 15.16 11.70 -37.39
C ARG A 222 13.72 11.27 -37.14
N LEU A 223 12.97 12.15 -36.48
CA LEU A 223 11.52 12.05 -36.41
C LEU A 223 10.94 12.71 -37.66
N GLY A 224 9.98 12.04 -38.31
CA GLY A 224 9.23 12.65 -39.42
C GLY A 224 8.30 13.76 -38.94
N ASP A 225 7.41 14.23 -39.81
CA ASP A 225 6.38 15.23 -39.47
C ASP A 225 5.26 14.60 -38.62
N LEU A 226 5.60 14.20 -37.40
CA LEU A 226 4.65 13.63 -36.44
C LEU A 226 3.71 14.73 -35.94
N GLN A 227 2.40 14.48 -35.98
CA GLN A 227 1.40 15.43 -35.49
C GLN A 227 1.33 15.49 -33.96
N HIS A 228 1.80 14.44 -33.28
CA HIS A 228 1.80 14.31 -31.83
C HIS A 228 3.22 14.38 -31.28
N PRO A 229 3.41 14.83 -30.03
CA PRO A 229 4.71 14.94 -29.41
C PRO A 229 5.34 13.56 -29.21
N ALA A 230 6.56 13.36 -29.71
CA ALA A 230 7.31 12.12 -29.57
C ALA A 230 7.72 11.84 -28.13
N PHE A 231 7.94 12.90 -27.35
CA PHE A 231 8.24 12.85 -25.92
C PHE A 231 6.98 12.54 -25.11
N LYS A 232 7.03 11.45 -24.34
CA LYS A 232 5.99 11.03 -23.39
C LYS A 232 6.58 11.01 -21.97
N PRO A 233 6.15 11.90 -21.06
CA PRO A 233 6.65 11.92 -19.69
C PRO A 233 6.19 10.70 -18.87
N VAL A 234 5.04 10.12 -19.22
CA VAL A 234 4.46 8.91 -18.63
C VAL A 234 4.15 7.95 -19.77
N THR A 235 4.55 6.69 -19.65
CA THR A 235 4.21 5.65 -20.63
C THR A 235 2.82 5.09 -20.30
N HIS A 236 1.89 5.20 -21.24
CA HIS A 236 0.58 4.55 -21.19
C HIS A 236 0.07 4.33 -22.62
N GLY A 237 -0.36 3.12 -22.93
CA GLY A 237 -0.82 2.79 -24.27
C GLY A 237 -0.79 1.31 -24.59
N GLN A 238 -0.78 1.01 -25.88
CA GLN A 238 -0.66 -0.34 -26.41
C GLN A 238 0.41 -0.39 -27.49
N PHE A 239 1.12 -1.50 -27.62
CA PHE A 239 2.04 -1.71 -28.73
C PHE A 239 1.95 -3.12 -29.28
N ARG A 240 2.36 -3.28 -30.53
CA ARG A 240 2.54 -4.60 -31.16
C ARG A 240 3.93 -4.67 -31.79
N LEU A 241 4.49 -5.86 -31.83
CA LEU A 241 5.76 -6.10 -32.53
C LEU A 241 5.51 -6.26 -34.03
N ILE A 242 6.27 -5.53 -34.84
CA ILE A 242 6.23 -5.62 -36.30
C ILE A 242 7.54 -6.21 -36.88
N LYS A 243 8.58 -6.30 -36.06
CA LYS A 243 9.83 -7.01 -36.38
C LYS A 243 10.39 -7.65 -35.12
N LEU A 244 10.85 -8.89 -35.23
CA LEU A 244 11.47 -9.61 -34.13
C LEU A 244 12.46 -10.64 -34.70
N ASN A 245 13.74 -10.29 -34.68
CA ASN A 245 14.82 -11.08 -35.29
C ASN A 245 15.87 -11.43 -34.24
N ILE A 246 16.19 -12.71 -34.12
CA ILE A 246 17.33 -13.18 -33.32
C ILE A 246 18.53 -13.31 -34.25
N ILE A 247 19.62 -12.62 -33.92
CA ILE A 247 20.86 -12.64 -34.70
C ILE A 247 21.95 -13.32 -33.88
N ASP A 248 22.62 -14.26 -34.51
CA ASP A 248 23.70 -15.03 -33.90
C ASP A 248 25.08 -14.35 -34.09
N LYS A 249 26.09 -14.89 -33.42
CA LYS A 249 27.49 -14.40 -33.50
C LYS A 249 28.08 -14.47 -34.92
N PHE A 250 27.54 -15.30 -35.78
CA PHE A 250 28.00 -15.48 -37.15
C PHE A 250 27.15 -14.76 -38.21
N GLY A 251 26.15 -13.99 -37.79
CA GLY A 251 25.25 -13.25 -38.67
C GLY A 251 24.09 -14.07 -39.24
N GLN A 252 23.87 -15.30 -38.77
CA GLN A 252 22.63 -16.03 -39.04
C GLN A 252 21.47 -15.33 -38.32
N ALA A 253 20.33 -15.21 -38.99
CA ALA A 253 19.15 -14.55 -38.45
C ALA A 253 17.93 -15.48 -38.50
N VAL A 254 17.21 -15.55 -37.38
CA VAL A 254 15.90 -16.19 -37.28
C VAL A 254 14.87 -15.11 -37.02
N ALA A 255 13.92 -14.96 -37.94
CA ALA A 255 12.85 -13.98 -37.83
C ALA A 255 11.58 -14.65 -37.31
N ALA A 256 11.03 -14.18 -36.19
CA ALA A 256 9.74 -14.65 -35.69
C ALA A 256 8.56 -14.08 -36.49
N ILE A 257 8.76 -12.92 -37.10
CA ILE A 257 7.82 -12.28 -38.03
C ILE A 257 8.43 -12.37 -39.41
N ASP A 258 7.71 -12.95 -40.37
CA ASP A 258 8.18 -13.11 -41.75
C ASP A 258 8.57 -11.73 -42.34
N PRO A 259 9.85 -11.52 -42.71
CA PRO A 259 10.33 -10.25 -43.24
C PRO A 259 9.93 -10.00 -44.70
N THR A 260 9.27 -10.95 -45.35
CA THR A 260 8.80 -10.82 -46.73
C THR A 260 7.83 -9.65 -46.85
N ARG A 261 8.10 -8.73 -47.79
CA ARG A 261 7.22 -7.58 -48.03
C ARG A 261 5.86 -8.04 -48.52
N ARG A 262 4.80 -7.59 -47.84
CA ARG A 262 3.40 -7.83 -48.17
C ARG A 262 2.67 -6.48 -48.28
N VAL A 263 1.61 -6.44 -49.09
CA VAL A 263 0.77 -5.24 -49.25
C VAL A 263 0.05 -4.89 -47.94
N GLU A 264 -0.36 -5.93 -47.20
CA GLU A 264 -1.11 -5.82 -45.94
C GLU A 264 -0.22 -5.54 -44.71
N GLY A 265 1.10 -5.49 -44.88
CA GLY A 265 2.07 -5.37 -43.79
C GLY A 265 2.61 -6.72 -43.28
N PRO A 266 3.51 -6.72 -42.29
CA PRO A 266 4.06 -7.95 -41.72
C PRO A 266 2.95 -8.76 -41.03
N PRO A 267 3.01 -10.10 -41.06
CA PRO A 267 2.04 -10.92 -40.34
C PRO A 267 2.11 -10.64 -38.82
N PRO A 268 0.97 -10.65 -38.12
CA PRO A 268 0.95 -10.41 -36.69
C PRO A 268 1.64 -11.52 -35.90
N LEU A 269 2.36 -11.14 -34.84
CA LEU A 269 2.84 -12.03 -33.80
C LEU A 269 1.85 -12.02 -32.64
N TYR A 270 1.52 -13.18 -32.09
CA TYR A 270 0.63 -13.32 -30.94
C TYR A 270 1.44 -13.77 -29.71
N PRO A 271 2.02 -12.84 -28.93
CA PRO A 271 2.83 -13.19 -27.78
C PRO A 271 1.97 -13.74 -26.64
N HIS A 272 2.56 -14.58 -25.79
CA HIS A 272 2.00 -14.87 -24.47
C HIS A 272 2.36 -13.73 -23.53
N ILE A 273 1.34 -13.05 -23.01
CA ILE A 273 1.50 -11.81 -22.25
C ILE A 273 1.17 -12.10 -20.79
N GLY A 274 1.99 -11.56 -19.88
CA GLY A 274 1.69 -11.61 -18.44
C GLY A 274 0.41 -10.86 -18.10
N GLU A 275 -0.26 -11.24 -17.00
CA GLU A 275 -1.51 -10.64 -16.53
C GLU A 275 -1.49 -9.11 -16.51
N TYR A 276 -0.39 -8.52 -16.05
CA TYR A 276 -0.22 -7.07 -15.93
C TYR A 276 -0.22 -6.31 -17.27
N TYR A 277 0.24 -6.95 -18.34
CA TYR A 277 0.39 -6.31 -19.66
C TYR A 277 -0.68 -6.74 -20.66
N ARG A 278 -1.64 -7.55 -20.22
CA ARG A 278 -2.67 -8.11 -21.09
C ARG A 278 -3.75 -7.06 -21.37
N PRO A 279 -4.12 -6.81 -22.64
CA PRO A 279 -5.31 -6.02 -22.95
C PRO A 279 -6.57 -6.68 -22.38
N GLN A 280 -7.42 -5.88 -21.74
CA GLN A 280 -8.65 -6.36 -21.12
C GLN A 280 -9.67 -6.81 -22.16
N ALA A 281 -10.56 -7.72 -21.78
CA ALA A 281 -11.72 -8.02 -22.59
C ALA A 281 -12.69 -6.82 -22.58
N TYR A 282 -13.21 -6.43 -23.74
CA TYR A 282 -14.22 -5.39 -23.81
C TYR A 282 -15.54 -5.88 -23.22
N GLN A 283 -16.10 -5.20 -22.21
CA GLN A 283 -17.38 -5.53 -21.57
C GLN A 283 -17.60 -7.03 -21.25
N ASN A 284 -16.57 -7.72 -20.75
CA ASN A 284 -16.60 -9.17 -20.47
C ASN A 284 -16.91 -10.06 -21.69
N THR A 285 -16.75 -9.55 -22.91
CA THR A 285 -16.79 -10.34 -24.14
C THR A 285 -15.51 -11.17 -24.30
N LYS A 286 -15.40 -11.95 -25.38
CA LYS A 286 -14.13 -12.61 -25.74
C LYS A 286 -13.17 -11.70 -26.51
N ILE A 287 -13.57 -10.47 -26.83
CA ILE A 287 -12.81 -9.57 -27.71
C ILE A 287 -11.90 -8.69 -26.85
N PRO A 288 -10.58 -8.66 -27.10
CA PRO A 288 -9.67 -7.76 -26.39
C PRO A 288 -9.93 -6.31 -26.79
N ASN A 289 -10.03 -5.41 -25.80
CA ASN A 289 -10.16 -3.97 -25.96
C ASN A 289 -8.82 -3.38 -26.43
N VAL A 290 -8.66 -3.25 -27.75
CA VAL A 290 -7.41 -2.80 -28.38
C VAL A 290 -7.64 -1.67 -29.38
N VAL A 291 -6.60 -0.90 -29.67
CA VAL A 291 -6.65 0.27 -30.59
C VAL A 291 -6.98 -0.07 -32.05
N ILE A 292 -6.76 -1.32 -32.49
CA ILE A 292 -7.17 -1.81 -33.80
C ILE A 292 -8.03 -3.04 -33.60
N GLN A 293 -9.24 -3.03 -34.15
CA GLN A 293 -10.20 -4.12 -33.97
C GLN A 293 -9.57 -5.47 -34.39
N PRO A 294 -9.61 -6.49 -33.51
CA PRO A 294 -9.06 -7.80 -33.83
C PRO A 294 -9.97 -8.52 -34.83
N GLU A 295 -9.37 -9.18 -35.82
CA GLU A 295 -10.10 -10.02 -36.78
C GLU A 295 -10.65 -11.30 -36.12
N GLU A 296 -9.89 -11.86 -35.17
CA GLU A 296 -10.25 -13.05 -34.40
C GLU A 296 -10.19 -12.74 -32.89
N PRO A 297 -11.26 -12.97 -32.11
CA PRO A 297 -11.29 -12.63 -30.68
C PRO A 297 -10.21 -13.33 -29.84
N GLU A 298 -9.80 -14.54 -30.22
CA GLU A 298 -8.83 -15.36 -29.47
C GLU A 298 -7.37 -14.99 -29.75
N LYS A 299 -7.11 -14.13 -30.75
CA LYS A 299 -5.75 -13.79 -31.20
C LYS A 299 -5.50 -12.29 -31.05
N CYS A 300 -4.68 -11.92 -30.05
CA CYS A 300 -4.33 -10.53 -29.77
C CYS A 300 -2.84 -10.27 -30.01
N PRO A 301 -2.46 -9.39 -30.96
CA PRO A 301 -1.06 -9.03 -31.19
C PRO A 301 -0.58 -7.89 -30.28
N PHE A 302 -1.49 -7.25 -29.54
CA PHE A 302 -1.21 -6.07 -28.74
C PHE A 302 -0.83 -6.43 -27.31
N ILE A 303 0.14 -5.67 -26.79
CA ILE A 303 0.56 -5.64 -25.40
C ILE A 303 0.14 -4.28 -24.84
N GLN A 304 -0.52 -4.29 -23.70
CA GLN A 304 -0.98 -3.09 -23.01
C GLN A 304 0.05 -2.66 -21.97
N ILE A 305 0.46 -1.39 -22.00
CA ILE A 305 1.34 -0.80 -20.99
C ILE A 305 0.49 0.17 -20.17
N PRO A 306 0.19 -0.16 -18.89
CA PRO A 306 -0.48 0.79 -18.00
C PRO A 306 0.40 2.01 -17.71
N PRO A 307 -0.19 3.13 -17.23
CA PRO A 307 0.54 4.32 -16.81
C PRO A 307 1.76 4.01 -15.97
N ASN A 308 2.92 4.54 -16.37
CA ASN A 308 4.16 4.43 -15.61
C ASN A 308 5.01 5.69 -15.80
N ILE A 309 5.56 6.23 -14.71
CA ILE A 309 6.36 7.46 -14.71
C ILE A 309 7.75 7.14 -15.27
N ASN A 310 8.15 7.81 -16.35
CA ASN A 310 9.42 7.51 -17.04
C ASN A 310 10.65 8.19 -16.41
N GLN A 311 10.61 8.46 -15.10
CA GLN A 311 11.70 9.02 -14.31
C GLN A 311 11.60 8.55 -12.86
N PRO A 312 12.70 8.54 -12.10
CA PRO A 312 12.68 8.11 -10.71
C PRO A 312 11.68 8.94 -9.88
N ALA A 313 10.76 8.23 -9.22
CA ALA A 313 9.74 8.79 -8.36
C ALA A 313 9.60 7.92 -7.11
N ARG A 314 9.17 8.53 -6.01
CA ARG A 314 8.93 7.85 -4.73
C ARG A 314 7.55 8.19 -4.21
N LEU A 315 6.83 7.15 -3.78
CA LEU A 315 5.67 7.29 -2.91
C LEU A 315 6.21 7.47 -1.50
N HIS A 316 5.65 8.42 -0.75
CA HIS A 316 5.93 8.59 0.66
C HIS A 316 4.69 8.35 1.48
N MET A 317 4.88 7.61 2.56
CA MET A 317 3.90 7.42 3.61
C MET A 317 4.49 7.88 4.94
N ASN A 318 3.87 8.86 5.58
CA ASN A 318 4.30 9.32 6.90
C ASN A 318 3.12 9.44 7.85
N TRP A 319 3.34 9.11 9.11
CA TRP A 319 2.45 9.55 10.17
C TRP A 319 2.54 11.07 10.33
N VAL A 320 1.41 11.76 10.49
CA VAL A 320 1.37 13.23 10.51
C VAL A 320 0.60 13.77 11.71
N GLN A 321 0.91 15.01 12.06
CA GLN A 321 0.13 15.79 13.02
C GLN A 321 -0.04 17.22 12.52
N LEU A 322 -1.02 17.92 13.09
CA LEU A 322 -1.30 19.31 12.76
C LEU A 322 -0.44 20.23 13.62
N GLU A 323 0.19 21.22 12.99
CA GLU A 323 1.03 22.22 13.66
C GLU A 323 0.56 23.64 13.31
N GLU A 324 0.57 24.53 14.31
CA GLU A 324 0.26 25.95 14.09
C GLU A 324 1.50 26.69 13.60
N TYR A 325 1.38 27.34 12.44
CA TYR A 325 2.39 28.22 11.89
C TYR A 325 1.75 29.50 11.36
N ASN A 326 2.22 30.67 11.82
CA ASN A 326 1.70 31.99 11.39
C ASN A 326 0.16 32.10 11.42
N LYS A 327 -0.50 31.52 12.45
CA LYS A 327 -1.97 31.49 12.61
C LYS A 327 -2.70 30.65 11.55
N THR A 328 -1.98 29.82 10.81
CA THR A 328 -2.52 28.80 9.92
C THR A 328 -2.09 27.42 10.41
N TYR A 329 -2.93 26.42 10.21
CA TYR A 329 -2.62 25.05 10.59
C TYR A 329 -2.20 24.27 9.37
N GLU A 330 -1.02 23.65 9.43
CA GLU A 330 -0.46 22.86 8.35
C GLU A 330 -0.09 21.46 8.87
N TRP A 331 -0.22 20.45 8.02
CA TRP A 331 0.18 19.09 8.34
C TRP A 331 1.69 18.93 8.24
N ARG A 332 2.30 18.24 9.20
CA ARG A 332 3.70 17.80 9.09
C ARG A 332 3.87 16.35 9.52
N PRO A 333 4.88 15.64 8.96
CA PRO A 333 5.32 14.37 9.50
C PRO A 333 5.69 14.49 10.99
N ILE A 334 5.37 13.46 11.75
CA ILE A 334 5.82 13.33 13.13
C ILE A 334 7.30 12.97 13.20
N THR A 335 7.92 13.25 14.33
CA THR A 335 9.24 12.74 14.69
C THR A 335 9.13 11.39 15.39
N GLU A 336 10.25 10.67 15.53
CA GLU A 336 10.32 9.35 16.18
C GLU A 336 9.86 9.33 17.65
N TRP A 337 9.72 10.51 18.28
CA TRP A 337 9.35 10.71 19.68
C TRP A 337 7.93 11.24 19.87
N GLU A 338 7.20 11.45 18.78
CA GLU A 338 5.83 11.94 18.77
C GLU A 338 4.85 10.79 18.52
N ASN A 339 3.67 10.83 19.14
CA ASN A 339 2.66 9.79 18.98
C ASN A 339 1.58 10.26 17.99
N PRO A 340 1.38 9.56 16.85
CA PRO A 340 0.37 9.96 15.86
C PRO A 340 -1.05 9.56 16.23
N ILE A 341 -1.23 8.82 17.32
CA ILE A 341 -2.53 8.30 17.77
C ILE A 341 -3.29 9.43 18.46
N TRP A 342 -4.48 9.74 17.96
CA TRP A 342 -5.39 10.73 18.55
C TRP A 342 -6.55 10.10 19.33
N GLY A 343 -6.75 8.78 19.22
CA GLY A 343 -7.71 8.04 20.02
C GLY A 343 -7.67 6.53 19.75
N TRP A 344 -8.47 5.80 20.49
CA TRP A 344 -8.63 4.35 20.34
C TRP A 344 -10.09 3.96 20.36
N VAL A 345 -10.39 2.85 19.68
CA VAL A 345 -11.73 2.31 19.51
C VAL A 345 -11.72 0.82 19.85
N VAL A 346 -12.66 0.41 20.70
CA VAL A 346 -12.85 -1.00 21.07
C VAL A 346 -14.33 -1.34 20.94
N VAL A 347 -14.65 -2.40 20.20
CA VAL A 347 -16.04 -2.88 20.11
C VAL A 347 -16.36 -3.75 21.34
N ASN A 348 -17.45 -3.42 22.02
CA ASN A 348 -17.98 -4.19 23.13
C ASN A 348 -19.17 -5.04 22.65
N TYR A 349 -18.91 -6.32 22.44
CA TYR A 349 -19.91 -7.27 21.93
C TYR A 349 -21.03 -7.58 22.91
N VAL A 350 -20.83 -7.40 24.22
CA VAL A 350 -21.84 -7.72 25.24
C VAL A 350 -22.99 -6.71 25.19
N ASN A 351 -22.67 -5.44 24.98
CA ASN A 351 -23.64 -4.34 25.05
C ASN A 351 -23.94 -3.68 23.70
N TYR A 352 -23.55 -4.31 22.58
CA TYR A 352 -23.68 -3.73 21.22
C TYR A 352 -23.24 -2.25 21.17
N GLY A 353 -22.04 -1.99 21.69
CA GLY A 353 -21.51 -0.65 21.85
C GLY A 353 -20.05 -0.51 21.47
N VAL A 354 -19.60 0.72 21.33
CA VAL A 354 -18.22 1.08 21.00
C VAL A 354 -17.66 1.93 22.14
N GLN A 355 -16.50 1.53 22.66
CA GLN A 355 -15.76 2.22 23.70
C GLN A 355 -14.63 3.03 23.09
N PHE A 356 -14.48 4.26 23.57
CA PHE A 356 -13.46 5.18 23.13
C PHE A 356 -12.45 5.43 24.24
N PHE A 357 -11.18 5.42 23.88
CA PHE A 357 -10.08 5.76 24.79
C PHE A 357 -9.24 6.89 24.19
N LEU A 358 -8.64 7.69 25.07
CA LEU A 358 -7.71 8.74 24.68
C LEU A 358 -6.37 8.15 24.20
N ARG A 359 -5.54 8.98 23.57
CA ARG A 359 -4.23 8.58 23.01
C ARG A 359 -3.37 7.70 23.93
N ASP A 360 -3.47 7.91 25.24
CA ASP A 360 -2.66 7.24 26.26
C ASP A 360 -3.31 5.97 26.83
N GLY A 361 -4.46 5.55 26.28
CA GLY A 361 -5.22 4.39 26.71
C GLY A 361 -6.24 4.64 27.83
N THR A 362 -6.40 5.90 28.29
CA THR A 362 -7.39 6.24 29.31
C THR A 362 -8.81 6.16 28.76
N PHE A 363 -9.72 5.49 29.46
CA PHE A 363 -11.13 5.39 29.08
C PHE A 363 -11.76 6.79 28.98
N TYR A 364 -12.45 7.05 27.87
CA TYR A 364 -13.08 8.35 27.62
C TYR A 364 -14.59 8.29 27.81
N ARG A 365 -15.28 7.51 26.98
CA ARG A 365 -16.72 7.25 27.06
C ARG A 365 -17.10 6.12 26.13
N GLU A 366 -18.35 5.69 26.18
CA GLU A 366 -18.90 4.68 25.29
C GLU A 366 -20.15 5.17 24.57
N VAL A 367 -20.45 4.53 23.44
CA VAL A 367 -21.70 4.69 22.72
C VAL A 367 -22.35 3.34 22.55
N ARG A 368 -23.66 3.30 22.78
CA ARG A 368 -24.45 2.07 22.71
C ARG A 368 -25.66 2.27 21.84
N VAL A 369 -26.06 1.19 21.19
CA VAL A 369 -27.35 1.12 20.52
C VAL A 369 -28.42 0.87 21.58
N ALA A 370 -29.42 1.73 21.65
CA ALA A 370 -30.57 1.49 22.52
C ALA A 370 -31.31 0.21 22.10
N SER A 371 -31.87 -0.52 23.06
CA SER A 371 -32.60 -1.76 22.83
C SER A 371 -33.63 -1.62 21.69
N PRO A 372 -33.84 -2.63 20.83
CA PRO A 372 -34.83 -2.60 19.74
C PRO A 372 -36.25 -2.23 20.18
N ASN A 373 -36.57 -2.42 21.48
CA ASN A 373 -37.87 -2.12 22.07
C ASN A 373 -37.93 -0.73 22.76
N ASN A 374 -36.88 0.09 22.67
CA ASN A 374 -36.89 1.44 23.24
C ASN A 374 -37.79 2.36 22.41
N PRO A 375 -38.75 3.09 23.03
CA PRO A 375 -39.60 4.07 22.33
C PRO A 375 -38.82 5.18 21.61
N ASN A 376 -37.57 5.44 21.99
CA ASN A 376 -36.63 6.28 21.24
C ASN A 376 -35.54 5.39 20.61
N PRO A 377 -35.74 4.86 19.39
CA PRO A 377 -34.68 4.16 18.67
C PRO A 377 -33.55 5.16 18.38
N GLY A 378 -32.38 4.91 18.95
CA GLY A 378 -31.23 5.79 18.79
C GLY A 378 -29.97 5.22 19.43
N ALA A 379 -28.82 5.78 19.05
CA ALA A 379 -27.56 5.52 19.72
C ALA A 379 -27.38 6.53 20.86
N VAL A 380 -27.07 6.05 22.06
CA VAL A 380 -26.88 6.89 23.25
C VAL A 380 -25.42 6.81 23.65
N ALA A 381 -24.76 7.98 23.76
CA ALA A 381 -23.45 8.07 24.36
C ALA A 381 -23.58 8.20 25.88
N SER A 382 -22.72 7.52 26.62
CA SER A 382 -22.54 7.82 28.05
C SER A 382 -22.00 9.24 28.22
N ASP A 383 -22.17 9.78 29.43
CA ASP A 383 -21.48 11.00 29.82
C ASP A 383 -19.97 10.81 29.73
N LYS A 384 -19.28 11.94 29.51
CA LYS A 384 -17.82 11.95 29.41
C LYS A 384 -17.25 11.47 30.73
N TRP A 385 -16.24 10.61 30.64
CA TRP A 385 -15.49 10.05 31.76
C TRP A 385 -16.26 9.06 32.63
N LEU A 386 -17.59 8.98 32.53
CA LEU A 386 -18.43 8.08 33.32
C LEU A 386 -17.91 6.64 33.18
N PRO A 387 -17.57 5.94 34.28
CA PRO A 387 -17.93 6.17 35.69
C PRO A 387 -16.91 6.97 36.51
N PHE A 388 -15.87 7.48 35.88
CA PHE A 388 -14.81 8.28 36.51
C PHE A 388 -15.16 9.77 36.51
N GLN A 389 -14.65 10.49 37.51
CA GLN A 389 -14.75 11.95 37.50
C GLN A 389 -13.88 12.56 36.40
N PRO A 390 -14.36 13.62 35.71
CA PRO A 390 -13.58 14.32 34.71
C PRO A 390 -12.30 14.93 35.30
N PRO A 391 -11.20 15.00 34.54
CA PRO A 391 -10.02 15.75 34.94
C PRO A 391 -10.34 17.25 35.05
N LYS A 392 -9.47 18.00 35.77
CA LYS A 392 -9.64 19.45 35.99
C LYS A 392 -9.72 20.27 34.69
N GLU A 393 -9.08 19.79 33.63
CA GLU A 393 -9.14 20.38 32.30
C GLU A 393 -9.60 19.31 31.31
N ASP A 394 -10.71 19.55 30.62
CA ASP A 394 -11.23 18.69 29.56
C ASP A 394 -11.28 19.43 28.21
N PRO A 395 -10.18 19.48 27.45
CA PRO A 395 -10.18 20.14 26.15
C PRO A 395 -11.12 19.43 25.18
N LYS A 396 -11.72 20.20 24.26
CA LYS A 396 -12.44 19.61 23.11
C LYS A 396 -11.47 18.76 22.29
N ARG A 397 -11.95 17.63 21.78
CA ARG A 397 -11.13 16.72 20.96
C ARG A 397 -11.84 16.38 19.67
N GLN A 398 -11.08 16.00 18.66
CA GLN A 398 -11.63 15.43 17.44
C GLN A 398 -12.47 14.16 17.72
N LEU A 399 -12.09 13.41 18.74
CA LEU A 399 -12.84 12.27 19.23
C LEU A 399 -14.28 12.64 19.62
N ASP A 400 -14.52 13.83 20.18
CA ASP A 400 -15.88 14.28 20.52
C ASP A 400 -16.78 14.38 19.28
N GLN A 401 -16.21 14.82 18.17
CA GLN A 401 -16.95 14.95 16.91
C GLN A 401 -17.29 13.58 16.31
N LEU A 402 -16.33 12.64 16.33
CA LEU A 402 -16.56 11.28 15.87
C LEU A 402 -17.70 10.65 16.68
N ILE A 403 -17.64 10.79 17.99
CA ILE A 403 -18.64 10.20 18.86
C ILE A 403 -20.01 10.87 18.67
N LYS A 404 -20.05 12.19 18.43
CA LYS A 404 -21.28 12.89 18.09
C LYS A 404 -21.94 12.32 16.82
N LYS A 405 -21.17 11.95 15.79
CA LYS A 405 -21.72 11.32 14.59
C LYS A 405 -22.40 9.99 14.91
N PHE A 406 -21.85 9.20 15.83
CA PHE A 406 -22.48 7.95 16.26
C PHE A 406 -23.77 8.15 17.04
N THR A 407 -23.90 9.24 17.82
CA THR A 407 -25.16 9.55 18.53
C THR A 407 -26.22 10.14 17.61
N ASP A 408 -25.81 10.89 16.59
CA ASP A 408 -26.71 11.54 15.65
C ASP A 408 -27.34 10.53 14.66
N ASP A 409 -26.60 9.47 14.29
CA ASP A 409 -27.06 8.44 13.34
C ASP A 409 -26.74 7.02 13.83
N GLN A 410 -27.78 6.28 14.22
CA GLN A 410 -27.65 4.89 14.67
C GLN A 410 -27.18 3.95 13.55
N ASN A 411 -27.56 4.21 12.29
CA ASN A 411 -27.14 3.35 11.16
C ASN A 411 -25.65 3.50 10.90
N TYR A 412 -25.11 4.70 11.11
CA TYR A 412 -23.68 4.96 11.03
C TYR A 412 -22.91 4.13 12.05
N LEU A 413 -23.36 4.09 13.30
CA LEU A 413 -22.76 3.27 14.35
C LEU A 413 -22.81 1.76 14.03
N LEU A 414 -23.97 1.27 13.56
CA LEU A 414 -24.14 -0.13 13.19
C LEU A 414 -23.22 -0.53 12.03
N GLY A 415 -23.19 0.27 10.95
CA GLY A 415 -22.30 0.05 9.81
C GLY A 415 -20.82 0.11 10.21
N PHE A 416 -20.47 1.00 11.14
CA PHE A 416 -19.10 1.13 11.64
C PHE A 416 -18.67 -0.11 12.45
N MET A 417 -19.57 -0.65 13.28
CA MET A 417 -19.32 -1.92 13.98
C MET A 417 -19.21 -3.11 13.01
N GLU A 418 -20.06 -3.16 11.97
CA GLU A 418 -20.00 -4.19 10.93
C GLU A 418 -18.67 -4.14 10.15
N MET A 419 -18.21 -2.94 9.79
CA MET A 419 -16.90 -2.72 9.17
C MET A 419 -15.77 -3.25 10.07
N ILE A 420 -15.78 -2.94 11.37
CA ILE A 420 -14.76 -3.44 12.30
C ILE A 420 -14.81 -4.96 12.42
N ASN A 421 -16.00 -5.56 12.53
CA ASN A 421 -16.14 -7.02 12.65
C ASN A 421 -15.58 -7.73 11.42
N THR A 422 -15.93 -7.25 10.23
CA THR A 422 -15.42 -7.78 8.96
C THR A 422 -13.89 -7.66 8.87
N ALA A 423 -13.33 -6.56 9.36
CA ALA A 423 -11.88 -6.37 9.38
C ALA A 423 -11.19 -7.32 10.39
N VAL A 424 -11.73 -7.47 11.59
CA VAL A 424 -11.16 -8.34 12.64
C VAL A 424 -11.22 -9.82 12.25
N GLU A 425 -12.25 -10.26 11.54
CA GLU A 425 -12.36 -11.63 11.00
C GLU A 425 -11.24 -11.96 10.00
N ASN A 426 -10.79 -10.97 9.22
CA ASN A 426 -9.73 -11.12 8.22
C ASN A 426 -8.32 -10.83 8.77
N ALA A 427 -8.23 -10.26 9.97
CA ALA A 427 -6.97 -9.86 10.56
C ALA A 427 -6.15 -11.06 11.06
N ARG A 428 -4.82 -10.91 11.06
CA ARG A 428 -3.91 -11.89 11.66
C ARG A 428 -4.16 -12.07 13.16
N SER A 429 -3.91 -13.29 13.63
CA SER A 429 -3.88 -13.60 15.06
C SER A 429 -2.90 -12.68 15.79
N VAL A 430 -3.37 -12.08 16.87
CA VAL A 430 -2.58 -11.20 17.73
C VAL A 430 -1.39 -12.00 18.32
N PRO A 431 -0.19 -11.41 18.47
CA PRO A 431 0.94 -12.08 19.11
C PRO A 431 0.55 -12.73 20.46
N GLY A 432 1.13 -13.91 20.72
CA GLY A 432 0.73 -14.83 21.79
C GLY A 432 0.54 -14.20 23.17
N ALA A 433 1.34 -13.17 23.52
CA ALA A 433 1.29 -12.46 24.79
C ALA A 433 -0.04 -11.71 25.05
N TYR A 434 -0.81 -11.38 24.02
CA TYR A 434 -2.11 -10.69 24.10
C TYR A 434 -3.31 -11.59 23.75
N SER A 435 -3.08 -12.81 23.27
CA SER A 435 -4.09 -13.62 22.56
C SER A 435 -5.00 -14.48 23.45
N GLN A 436 -4.63 -14.77 24.70
CA GLN A 436 -5.05 -16.06 25.27
C GLN A 436 -6.41 -16.14 25.98
N CYS A 437 -7.10 -15.06 26.37
CA CYS A 437 -8.41 -15.22 27.04
C CYS A 437 -9.41 -14.06 26.95
N VAL A 438 -9.00 -12.83 26.61
CA VAL A 438 -9.89 -11.66 26.76
C VAL A 438 -10.26 -10.93 25.46
N ASN A 439 -9.48 -11.10 24.38
CA ASN A 439 -9.88 -10.64 23.05
C ASN A 439 -11.14 -11.34 22.49
N SER A 440 -11.59 -12.44 23.11
CA SER A 440 -12.83 -13.12 22.74
C SER A 440 -14.08 -12.50 23.38
N LEU A 441 -13.93 -11.78 24.50
CA LEU A 441 -15.01 -11.06 25.20
C LEU A 441 -15.02 -9.57 24.86
N ILE A 442 -13.85 -9.03 24.52
CA ILE A 442 -13.61 -7.62 24.25
C ILE A 442 -13.02 -7.53 22.86
N GLY A 443 -13.58 -6.68 22.02
CA GLY A 443 -13.07 -6.47 20.66
C GLY A 443 -11.59 -6.10 20.64
N ARG A 444 -10.95 -6.34 19.50
CA ARG A 444 -9.57 -5.93 19.25
C ARG A 444 -9.46 -4.41 19.36
N PRO A 445 -8.48 -3.85 20.11
CA PRO A 445 -8.27 -2.41 20.15
C PRO A 445 -7.72 -1.90 18.82
N LEU A 446 -8.39 -0.90 18.26
CA LEU A 446 -8.02 -0.24 17.01
C LEU A 446 -7.56 1.20 17.29
N ALA A 447 -6.49 1.61 16.63
CA ALA A 447 -5.92 2.94 16.78
C ALA A 447 -6.51 3.90 15.75
N LEU A 448 -6.82 5.12 16.18
CA LEU A 448 -7.16 6.25 15.31
C LEU A 448 -5.91 7.13 15.15
N VAL A 449 -5.42 7.24 13.92
CA VAL A 449 -4.13 7.87 13.57
C VAL A 449 -4.27 8.76 12.35
N ASN A 450 -3.39 9.74 12.17
CA ASN A 450 -3.36 10.57 10.96
C ASN A 450 -2.15 10.19 10.09
N ALA A 451 -2.36 10.01 8.78
CA ALA A 451 -1.32 9.66 7.82
C ALA A 451 -1.36 10.59 6.60
N GLY A 452 -0.17 10.94 6.08
CA GLY A 452 0.02 11.75 4.90
C GLY A 452 0.74 10.98 3.79
N PHE A 453 0.26 11.19 2.56
CA PHE A 453 0.72 10.52 1.35
C PHE A 453 1.18 11.55 0.32
N SER A 454 2.32 11.34 -0.32
CA SER A 454 2.77 12.20 -1.41
C SER A 454 3.59 11.46 -2.46
N LEU A 455 3.63 12.00 -3.67
CA LEU A 455 4.36 11.43 -4.79
C LEU A 455 5.43 12.42 -5.25
N GLU A 456 6.69 12.13 -4.94
CA GLU A 456 7.81 13.03 -5.19
C GLU A 456 8.71 12.51 -6.31
N LEU A 457 9.08 13.40 -7.23
CA LEU A 457 10.04 13.10 -8.29
C LEU A 457 11.47 13.36 -7.78
N ALA A 458 12.44 12.55 -8.20
CA ALA A 458 13.84 12.75 -7.78
C ALA A 458 14.48 14.01 -8.40
N GLU A 459 14.02 14.37 -9.60
CA GLU A 459 14.51 15.50 -10.38
C GLU A 459 13.33 16.24 -11.04
N ASN A 460 13.62 17.41 -11.63
CA ASN A 460 12.65 18.16 -12.41
C ASN A 460 12.04 17.28 -13.52
N ALA A 461 10.82 17.59 -13.96
CA ALA A 461 10.19 16.84 -15.04
C ALA A 461 11.06 16.85 -16.30
N ARG A 462 11.33 15.66 -16.83
CA ARG A 462 12.03 15.51 -18.11
C ARG A 462 11.29 16.25 -19.21
N THR A 463 12.07 16.72 -20.18
CA THR A 463 11.58 17.48 -21.33
C THR A 463 12.00 16.80 -22.63
N ASN A 464 11.35 17.17 -23.74
CA ASN A 464 11.69 16.69 -25.06
C ASN A 464 13.16 17.01 -25.40
N GLN A 465 13.90 15.97 -25.80
CA GLN A 465 15.31 16.01 -26.15
C GLN A 465 15.58 15.97 -27.67
N SER A 466 14.52 15.93 -28.49
CA SER A 466 14.64 16.01 -29.96
C SER A 466 14.83 17.44 -30.42
N THR A 467 15.81 17.69 -31.29
CA THR A 467 16.04 18.99 -31.93
C THR A 467 15.68 19.02 -33.42
N VAL A 468 15.13 17.91 -33.94
CA VAL A 468 14.79 17.75 -35.35
C VAL A 468 13.29 17.62 -35.58
N GLY A 469 12.86 17.98 -36.80
CA GLY A 469 11.46 17.95 -37.22
C GLY A 469 10.65 19.09 -36.61
N ASN A 470 9.33 18.89 -36.52
CA ASN A 470 8.38 19.83 -35.92
C ASN A 470 8.23 19.68 -34.38
N GLN A 471 9.08 18.85 -33.76
CA GLN A 471 8.91 18.43 -32.36
C GLN A 471 9.38 19.47 -31.34
N GLN A 472 10.24 20.40 -31.75
CA GLN A 472 10.73 21.46 -30.87
C GLN A 472 9.58 22.41 -30.50
N GLY A 473 9.29 22.52 -29.20
CA GLY A 473 8.19 23.36 -28.69
C GLY A 473 6.82 22.69 -28.66
N MET A 474 6.67 21.46 -29.17
CA MET A 474 5.46 20.67 -28.96
C MET A 474 5.41 20.18 -27.51
N LEU A 475 4.33 20.52 -26.81
CA LEU A 475 4.09 20.09 -25.44
C LEU A 475 3.33 18.75 -25.41
N PRO A 476 3.62 17.87 -24.45
CA PRO A 476 2.76 16.72 -24.19
C PRO A 476 1.35 17.19 -23.77
N PRO A 477 0.29 16.39 -24.01
CA PRO A 477 -1.08 16.76 -23.64
C PRO A 477 -1.28 16.91 -22.12
N ILE A 478 -0.43 16.26 -21.32
CA ILE A 478 -0.47 16.28 -19.85
C ILE A 478 0.97 16.36 -19.32
N SER A 479 1.21 17.19 -18.30
CA SER A 479 2.51 17.36 -17.64
C SER A 479 2.62 16.59 -16.32
N LEU A 480 3.84 16.21 -15.94
CA LEU A 480 4.12 15.65 -14.61
C LEU A 480 4.07 16.69 -13.50
N LEU A 481 4.59 17.90 -13.77
CA LEU A 481 4.59 19.04 -12.86
C LEU A 481 3.55 20.08 -13.28
N PRO A 482 3.13 20.98 -12.37
CA PRO A 482 2.15 22.02 -12.70
C PRO A 482 2.63 22.92 -13.87
N ASP A 483 1.81 23.04 -14.92
CA ASP A 483 1.99 23.97 -16.03
C ASP A 483 0.65 24.68 -16.28
N TYR A 484 0.67 25.96 -16.61
CA TYR A 484 -0.54 26.75 -16.84
C TYR A 484 -1.22 26.46 -18.18
N ARG A 485 -0.53 25.78 -19.11
CA ARG A 485 -0.99 25.50 -20.47
C ARG A 485 -1.63 24.13 -20.63
N ILE A 486 -1.29 23.19 -19.76
CA ILE A 486 -1.67 21.77 -19.88
C ILE A 486 -2.03 21.19 -18.51
N PRO A 487 -2.97 20.24 -18.43
CA PRO A 487 -3.32 19.57 -17.19
C PRO A 487 -2.16 18.74 -16.62
N GLN A 488 -2.20 18.48 -15.32
CA GLN A 488 -1.21 17.68 -14.60
C GLN A 488 -1.70 16.24 -14.40
N TYR A 489 -0.80 15.26 -14.48
CA TYR A 489 -1.09 13.88 -14.08
C TYR A 489 -1.45 13.78 -12.60
N ASP A 490 -2.43 12.94 -12.28
CA ASP A 490 -2.82 12.55 -10.93
C ASP A 490 -2.98 11.04 -10.83
N PHE A 491 -2.16 10.38 -10.01
CA PHE A 491 -2.12 8.93 -9.90
C PHE A 491 -2.97 8.46 -8.72
N ALA A 492 -3.85 7.51 -8.97
CA ALA A 492 -4.68 6.93 -7.91
C ALA A 492 -3.84 5.96 -7.06
N ILE A 493 -4.10 5.94 -5.76
CA ILE A 493 -3.61 4.92 -4.84
C ILE A 493 -4.80 4.31 -4.09
N LYS A 494 -4.72 3.01 -3.84
CA LYS A 494 -5.62 2.26 -2.97
C LYS A 494 -4.92 2.04 -1.63
N LEU A 495 -5.61 2.38 -0.55
CA LEU A 495 -5.15 2.08 0.80
C LEU A 495 -5.80 0.78 1.26
N GLY A 496 -4.99 -0.14 1.76
CA GLY A 496 -5.49 -1.42 2.26
C GLY A 496 -5.94 -2.42 1.20
N ASP A 497 -5.97 -3.69 1.56
CA ASP A 497 -6.47 -4.78 0.72
C ASP A 497 -7.10 -5.85 1.60
N SER A 498 -8.40 -6.11 1.41
CA SER A 498 -9.17 -7.07 2.22
C SER A 498 -8.78 -8.53 1.99
N VAL A 499 -8.13 -8.84 0.86
CA VAL A 499 -7.64 -10.20 0.56
C VAL A 499 -6.31 -10.48 1.27
N ARG A 500 -5.57 -9.43 1.66
CA ARG A 500 -4.23 -9.57 2.26
C ARG A 500 -4.33 -9.51 3.79
N PRO A 501 -4.14 -10.63 4.50
CA PRO A 501 -4.23 -10.65 5.97
C PRO A 501 -3.09 -9.88 6.66
N HIS A 502 -2.15 -9.33 5.88
CA HIS A 502 -1.03 -8.51 6.35
C HIS A 502 -1.30 -7.01 6.26
N ASP A 503 -2.53 -6.61 5.94
CA ASP A 503 -2.93 -5.22 5.91
C ASP A 503 -3.70 -4.85 7.17
N GLY A 504 -3.25 -3.80 7.86
CA GLY A 504 -3.84 -3.34 9.13
C GLY A 504 -4.94 -2.31 8.95
N LEU A 505 -5.27 -1.89 7.74
CA LEU A 505 -6.29 -0.85 7.52
C LEU A 505 -7.71 -1.40 7.73
N VAL A 506 -8.47 -0.76 8.61
CA VAL A 506 -9.92 -1.02 8.78
C VAL A 506 -10.75 -0.06 7.95
N GLY A 507 -10.37 1.22 7.96
CA GLY A 507 -10.99 2.26 7.15
C GLY A 507 -10.30 3.61 7.33
N PHE A 508 -10.69 4.61 6.55
CA PHE A 508 -10.14 5.95 6.64
C PHE A 508 -11.17 7.06 6.40
N PHE A 509 -10.85 8.24 6.90
CA PHE A 509 -11.58 9.51 6.75
C PHE A 509 -10.70 10.51 5.99
N LYS A 510 -11.26 11.26 5.06
CA LYS A 510 -10.50 12.29 4.33
C LYS A 510 -10.24 13.49 5.24
N ALA A 511 -9.06 14.12 5.12
CA ALA A 511 -8.82 15.40 5.78
C ALA A 511 -9.66 16.52 5.14
N LYS A 512 -10.03 17.53 5.94
CA LYS A 512 -10.68 18.74 5.44
C LYS A 512 -9.65 19.63 4.72
N ASP A 513 -10.08 20.40 3.73
CA ASP A 513 -9.23 21.34 2.99
C ASP A 513 -8.56 22.38 3.89
N LYS A 514 -9.24 22.75 4.98
CA LYS A 514 -8.77 23.69 5.99
C LYS A 514 -8.89 23.06 7.37
N PRO A 515 -7.93 22.19 7.75
CA PRO A 515 -7.97 21.53 9.05
C PRO A 515 -7.87 22.59 10.16
N GLN A 516 -8.62 22.38 11.23
CA GLN A 516 -8.48 23.12 12.49
C GLN A 516 -8.25 22.12 13.61
N PRO A 517 -7.58 22.51 14.71
CA PRO A 517 -7.46 21.64 15.87
C PRO A 517 -8.85 21.18 16.28
N THR A 518 -9.00 19.88 16.53
CA THR A 518 -10.29 19.24 16.92
C THR A 518 -11.32 19.10 15.81
N ASP A 519 -11.08 19.64 14.60
CA ASP A 519 -11.93 19.55 13.41
C ASP A 519 -11.09 19.30 12.15
N GLU A 520 -10.30 18.23 12.18
CA GLU A 520 -9.24 17.98 11.19
C GLU A 520 -9.74 17.16 9.99
N LEU A 521 -10.72 16.29 10.22
CA LEU A 521 -11.18 15.28 9.26
C LEU A 521 -12.67 15.45 8.94
N ASP A 522 -13.06 14.99 7.75
CA ASP A 522 -14.46 14.76 7.43
C ASP A 522 -14.89 13.38 7.95
N LEU A 523 -15.57 13.39 9.10
CA LEU A 523 -16.04 12.19 9.79
C LEU A 523 -17.43 11.73 9.32
N THR A 524 -17.93 12.29 8.21
CA THR A 524 -19.26 11.96 7.66
C THR A 524 -19.23 10.70 6.83
N ASP A 525 -18.17 10.52 6.03
CA ASP A 525 -17.98 9.37 5.15
C ASP A 525 -16.73 8.59 5.57
N VAL A 526 -16.84 7.26 5.65
CA VAL A 526 -15.74 6.33 5.89
C VAL A 526 -15.46 5.55 4.63
N TYR A 527 -14.20 5.37 4.28
CA TYR A 527 -13.78 4.55 3.15
C TYR A 527 -13.07 3.31 3.68
N THR A 528 -13.45 2.12 3.22
CA THR A 528 -12.94 0.85 3.77
C THR A 528 -12.62 -0.16 2.67
N PRO A 529 -11.57 -1.01 2.81
CA PRO A 529 -11.29 -2.07 1.84
C PRO A 529 -12.30 -3.23 1.90
N PHE A 530 -13.22 -3.21 2.86
CA PHE A 530 -14.23 -4.24 3.08
C PHE A 530 -15.56 -3.87 2.42
N PRO A 531 -16.33 -4.85 1.93
CA PRO A 531 -17.68 -4.58 1.42
C PRO A 531 -18.59 -4.09 2.54
N ASN A 532 -19.43 -3.09 2.25
CA ASN A 532 -20.44 -2.57 3.17
C ASN A 532 -21.61 -1.97 2.36
N ASP A 533 -22.84 -2.13 2.84
CA ASP A 533 -24.08 -1.68 2.18
C ASP A 533 -24.65 -0.37 2.77
N THR A 534 -23.91 0.30 3.67
CA THR A 534 -24.39 1.52 4.33
C THR A 534 -24.05 2.79 3.55
N LYS A 535 -24.94 3.81 3.61
CA LYS A 535 -24.82 5.04 2.79
C LYS A 535 -23.59 5.90 3.07
N GLN A 536 -23.00 5.79 4.26
CA GLN A 536 -21.87 6.61 4.74
C GLN A 536 -20.56 5.82 4.81
N ILE A 537 -20.59 4.51 4.57
CA ILE A 537 -19.38 3.67 4.60
C ILE A 537 -19.22 3.08 3.22
N HIS A 538 -18.24 3.61 2.50
CA HIS A 538 -18.02 3.34 1.10
C HIS A 538 -16.88 2.33 0.93
N PRO A 539 -17.05 1.28 0.12
CA PRO A 539 -15.94 0.41 -0.25
C PRO A 539 -14.93 1.18 -1.10
N ILE A 540 -13.64 0.84 -0.94
CA ILE A 540 -12.55 1.39 -1.77
C ILE A 540 -12.46 0.56 -3.05
N ASP A 541 -13.28 0.93 -4.03
CA ASP A 541 -13.30 0.35 -5.37
C ASP A 541 -13.73 1.38 -6.42
N SER A 542 -13.82 0.97 -7.69
CA SER A 542 -14.21 1.87 -8.79
C SER A 542 -15.64 2.38 -8.71
N GLN A 543 -16.53 1.76 -7.92
CA GLN A 543 -17.92 2.17 -7.75
C GLN A 543 -18.16 3.02 -6.49
N GLY A 544 -17.59 2.60 -5.35
CA GLY A 544 -17.62 3.32 -4.06
C GLY A 544 -16.61 4.45 -3.96
N GLY A 545 -15.65 4.52 -4.89
CA GLY A 545 -14.61 5.53 -4.91
C GLY A 545 -13.56 5.30 -3.83
N GLY A 546 -13.16 6.35 -3.11
CA GLY A 546 -12.17 6.23 -2.04
C GLY A 546 -10.71 6.11 -2.51
N PHE A 547 -10.41 6.14 -3.81
CA PHE A 547 -9.03 6.28 -4.26
C PHE A 547 -8.49 7.67 -3.91
N LEU A 548 -7.31 7.70 -3.27
CA LEU A 548 -6.58 8.94 -3.08
C LEU A 548 -5.82 9.24 -4.37
N ARG A 549 -5.92 10.46 -4.89
CA ARG A 549 -5.21 10.86 -6.12
C ARG A 549 -4.03 11.77 -5.77
N LEU A 550 -2.83 11.31 -6.06
CA LEU A 550 -1.58 12.00 -5.79
C LEU A 550 -1.06 12.68 -7.05
N LYS A 551 -0.76 13.97 -6.93
CA LYS A 551 -0.10 14.74 -7.99
C LYS A 551 1.42 14.67 -7.78
N PRO A 552 2.21 14.27 -8.80
CA PRO A 552 3.66 14.31 -8.70
C PRO A 552 4.13 15.75 -8.43
N PHE A 553 5.15 15.90 -7.59
CA PHE A 553 5.76 17.21 -7.37
C PHE A 553 7.28 17.09 -7.29
N TRP A 554 7.93 18.23 -7.53
CA TRP A 554 9.37 18.41 -7.34
C TRP A 554 9.61 19.85 -6.92
N LEU A 555 10.42 20.03 -5.88
CA LEU A 555 10.84 21.34 -5.41
C LEU A 555 12.33 21.49 -5.71
N ASN A 556 12.69 22.55 -6.44
CA ASN A 556 14.09 22.82 -6.75
C ASN A 556 14.83 23.29 -5.48
N PRO A 557 15.82 22.52 -4.97
CA PRO A 557 16.56 22.95 -3.79
C PRO A 557 17.31 24.28 -4.00
N GLY A 558 17.64 24.62 -5.24
CA GLY A 558 18.28 25.89 -5.60
C GLY A 558 17.44 27.13 -5.24
N ASP A 559 16.12 27.02 -5.30
CA ASP A 559 15.20 28.13 -5.03
C ASP A 559 15.18 28.53 -3.53
N TYR A 560 15.68 27.65 -2.66
CA TYR A 560 15.72 27.83 -1.22
C TYR A 560 17.10 28.31 -0.71
N THR A 561 18.04 28.62 -1.59
CA THR A 561 19.39 29.04 -1.20
C THR A 561 19.48 30.51 -0.75
N ASP A 562 18.41 31.30 -0.92
CA ASP A 562 18.38 32.70 -0.54
C ASP A 562 18.37 32.87 0.99
N LYS A 563 19.32 33.66 1.50
CA LYS A 563 19.44 34.02 2.92
C LYS A 563 18.27 34.87 3.43
N SER A 564 17.49 35.47 2.53
CA SER A 564 16.29 36.25 2.88
C SER A 564 15.16 35.38 3.47
N LEU A 565 15.17 34.06 3.20
CA LEU A 565 14.17 33.10 3.68
C LEU A 565 14.31 32.73 5.17
N GLY A 566 15.30 33.29 5.88
CA GLY A 566 15.56 33.01 7.29
C GLY A 566 16.12 31.61 7.51
N ASN A 567 15.24 30.59 7.52
CA ASN A 567 15.60 29.18 7.58
C ASN A 567 15.18 28.45 6.29
N PRO A 568 16.09 28.36 5.29
CA PRO A 568 15.89 27.60 4.06
C PRO A 568 15.33 26.19 4.23
N SER A 569 15.86 25.44 5.20
CA SER A 569 15.53 24.03 5.39
C SER A 569 14.10 23.82 5.88
N GLU A 570 13.66 24.67 6.81
CA GLU A 570 12.31 24.67 7.35
C GLU A 570 11.29 25.09 6.30
N THR A 571 11.62 26.12 5.52
CA THR A 571 10.79 26.59 4.40
C THR A 571 10.61 25.50 3.35
N TYR A 572 11.70 24.83 2.96
CA TYR A 572 11.66 23.70 2.02
C TYR A 572 10.79 22.54 2.54
N ASN A 573 11.00 22.13 3.79
CA ASN A 573 10.22 21.03 4.39
C ASN A 573 8.73 21.39 4.49
N ARG A 574 8.41 22.64 4.82
CA ARG A 574 7.03 23.11 4.87
C ARG A 574 6.36 23.07 3.49
N ASP A 575 7.03 23.62 2.47
CA ASP A 575 6.50 23.60 1.11
C ASP A 575 6.36 22.16 0.59
N ARG A 576 7.29 21.26 0.95
CA ARG A 576 7.17 19.83 0.67
C ARG A 576 5.95 19.21 1.37
N ASN A 577 5.71 19.55 2.63
CA ASN A 577 4.60 19.02 3.41
C ASN A 577 3.22 19.48 2.89
N ARG A 578 3.15 20.64 2.23
CA ARG A 578 1.91 21.11 1.57
C ARG A 578 1.45 20.23 0.42
N HIS A 579 2.31 19.35 -0.10
CA HIS A 579 1.95 18.33 -1.10
C HIS A 579 1.43 17.02 -0.49
N LEU A 580 1.33 16.91 0.84
CA LEU A 580 0.74 15.75 1.50
C LEU A 580 -0.78 15.72 1.30
N THR A 581 -1.28 14.61 0.78
CA THR A 581 -2.69 14.23 0.86
C THR A 581 -2.90 13.49 2.17
N VAL A 582 -3.69 14.05 3.09
CA VAL A 582 -3.83 13.54 4.45
C VAL A 582 -5.18 12.85 4.65
N CYS A 583 -5.19 11.77 5.41
CA CYS A 583 -6.39 11.11 5.91
C CYS A 583 -6.18 10.59 7.33
N GLY A 584 -7.26 10.50 8.10
CA GLY A 584 -7.24 9.77 9.37
C GLY A 584 -7.58 8.32 9.14
N LEU A 585 -6.76 7.42 9.66
CA LEU A 585 -6.92 5.99 9.52
C LEU A 585 -7.44 5.38 10.83
N LEU A 586 -8.32 4.40 10.69
CA LEU A 586 -8.62 3.41 11.71
C LEU A 586 -7.81 2.16 11.38
N VAL A 587 -6.86 1.81 12.25
CA VAL A 587 -5.87 0.78 11.97
C VAL A 587 -5.74 -0.22 13.11
N ASP A 588 -5.40 -1.45 12.75
CA ASP A 588 -4.86 -2.43 13.67
C ASP A 588 -3.41 -2.09 14.02
N PRO A 589 -3.08 -1.77 15.29
CA PRO A 589 -1.74 -1.32 15.67
C PRO A 589 -0.65 -2.39 15.47
N PHE A 590 -1.02 -3.66 15.34
CA PHE A 590 -0.08 -4.78 15.22
C PHE A 590 0.35 -5.09 13.78
N THR A 591 -0.33 -4.50 12.80
CA THR A 591 -0.16 -4.81 11.37
C THR A 591 0.09 -3.51 10.59
N PRO A 592 1.03 -3.47 9.63
CA PRO A 592 1.26 -2.28 8.83
C PRO A 592 0.09 -1.97 7.90
N VAL A 593 -0.11 -0.70 7.59
CA VAL A 593 -1.00 -0.24 6.51
C VAL A 593 -0.19 -0.19 5.21
N ASN A 594 -0.74 -0.70 4.11
CA ASN A 594 -0.06 -0.65 2.81
C ASN A 594 -0.80 0.26 1.82
N ALA A 595 -0.03 0.95 0.97
CA ALA A 595 -0.56 1.68 -0.18
C ALA A 595 -0.18 1.01 -1.49
N TYR A 596 -1.16 0.84 -2.38
CA TYR A 596 -1.02 0.21 -3.68
C TYR A 596 -1.24 1.26 -4.77
N SER A 597 -0.26 1.44 -5.67
CA SER A 597 -0.33 2.41 -6.76
C SER A 597 -0.29 1.77 -8.15
N SER A 598 -0.04 0.46 -8.26
CA SER A 598 0.27 -0.28 -9.49
C SER A 598 1.55 0.18 -10.22
N ILE A 599 2.07 1.38 -9.95
CA ILE A 599 3.20 1.99 -10.67
C ILE A 599 4.50 2.00 -9.86
N LEU A 600 4.39 2.04 -8.54
CA LEU A 600 5.52 2.03 -7.61
C LEU A 600 5.41 0.84 -6.65
N PRO A 601 6.54 0.38 -6.07
CA PRO A 601 6.53 -0.64 -5.05
C PRO A 601 5.60 -0.31 -3.88
N VAL A 602 5.05 -1.35 -3.25
CA VAL A 602 4.19 -1.23 -2.07
C VAL A 602 5.05 -0.85 -0.86
N GLU A 603 4.69 0.24 -0.19
CA GLU A 603 5.34 0.72 1.03
C GLU A 603 4.47 0.40 2.25
N PRO A 604 5.00 -0.26 3.30
CA PRO A 604 4.29 -0.50 4.55
C PRO A 604 4.51 0.65 5.53
N LEU A 605 3.43 1.16 6.12
CA LEU A 605 3.45 2.14 7.21
C LEU A 605 3.02 1.48 8.52
N ALA A 606 3.97 1.28 9.44
CA ALA A 606 3.75 0.65 10.73
C ALA A 606 3.84 1.65 11.89
N LEU A 607 3.08 1.40 12.96
CA LEU A 607 3.22 2.13 14.22
C LEU A 607 4.39 1.56 15.04
N SER A 608 5.22 2.44 15.60
CA SER A 608 6.29 2.04 16.51
C SER A 608 5.72 1.39 17.78
N PRO A 609 6.26 0.26 18.27
CA PRO A 609 5.69 -0.47 19.42
C PRO A 609 5.41 0.38 20.65
N TRP A 610 6.31 1.31 20.98
CA TRP A 610 6.19 2.18 22.15
C TRP A 610 4.94 3.08 22.11
N THR A 611 4.40 3.43 20.94
CA THR A 611 3.24 4.33 20.83
C THR A 611 1.96 3.68 21.33
N TRP A 612 1.87 2.35 21.23
CA TRP A 612 0.69 1.59 21.61
C TRP A 612 0.88 0.73 22.86
N GLU A 613 2.09 0.22 23.16
CA GLU A 613 2.33 -0.63 24.34
C GLU A 613 1.89 0.06 25.65
N SER A 614 2.28 1.32 25.85
CA SER A 614 1.91 2.07 27.05
C SER A 614 0.40 2.34 27.15
N ALA A 615 -0.28 2.47 26.00
CA ALA A 615 -1.71 2.71 25.95
C ALA A 615 -2.48 1.41 26.26
N LEU A 616 -2.10 0.31 25.64
CA LEU A 616 -2.73 -0.99 25.87
C LEU A 616 -2.54 -1.49 27.32
N LEU A 617 -1.43 -1.12 27.98
CA LEU A 617 -1.22 -1.38 29.41
C LEU A 617 -2.20 -0.63 30.33
N LYS A 618 -2.89 0.40 29.85
CA LYS A 618 -3.95 1.09 30.63
C LYS A 618 -5.34 0.63 30.26
N MET A 619 -5.50 -0.06 29.13
CA MET A 619 -6.80 -0.56 28.68
C MET A 619 -7.17 -1.83 29.42
N THR A 620 -8.15 -1.71 30.31
CA THR A 620 -8.76 -2.83 31.02
C THR A 620 -10.14 -3.11 30.47
N ALA A 621 -10.58 -4.35 30.58
CA ALA A 621 -11.96 -4.72 30.29
C ALA A 621 -12.96 -3.92 31.09
N PHE A 622 -13.98 -3.40 30.41
CA PHE A 622 -14.98 -2.54 31.00
C PHE A 622 -16.35 -2.87 30.40
N PHE A 623 -17.33 -3.17 31.25
CA PHE A 623 -18.71 -3.46 30.83
C PHE A 623 -19.66 -2.70 31.73
N HIS A 624 -20.78 -2.23 31.20
CA HIS A 624 -21.93 -1.95 32.05
C HIS A 624 -22.76 -3.21 32.16
N PHE A 625 -23.31 -3.40 33.34
CA PHE A 625 -23.93 -4.65 33.69
C PHE A 625 -25.09 -4.33 34.64
N GLY A 626 -26.28 -4.77 34.30
CA GLY A 626 -27.49 -4.41 35.05
C GLY A 626 -28.74 -4.31 34.18
N PRO A 627 -29.93 -4.23 34.81
CA PRO A 627 -30.16 -4.34 36.25
C PRO A 627 -30.05 -5.80 36.75
N LEU A 628 -29.39 -6.01 37.89
CA LEU A 628 -29.23 -7.31 38.55
C LEU A 628 -29.85 -7.27 39.92
N VAL A 629 -30.40 -8.40 40.37
CA VAL A 629 -31.00 -8.51 41.69
C VAL A 629 -30.01 -9.20 42.63
N VAL A 630 -29.64 -8.52 43.71
CA VAL A 630 -28.74 -9.02 44.77
C VAL A 630 -29.50 -9.16 46.08
N GLU A 631 -29.06 -10.11 46.91
CA GLU A 631 -29.71 -10.43 48.20
C GLU A 631 -29.46 -9.37 49.27
N ASP A 632 -28.24 -8.84 49.29
CA ASP A 632 -27.76 -7.87 50.27
C ASP A 632 -27.70 -6.49 49.61
N ASP A 633 -28.02 -5.44 50.37
CA ASP A 633 -27.96 -4.07 49.87
C ASP A 633 -26.51 -3.60 49.65
N VAL A 634 -26.33 -2.57 48.83
CA VAL A 634 -25.00 -2.03 48.52
C VAL A 634 -24.43 -1.26 49.72
N PRO A 635 -23.12 -1.34 50.00
CA PRO A 635 -22.51 -0.60 51.11
C PRO A 635 -22.65 0.92 50.96
N GLU A 636 -22.57 1.65 52.07
CA GLU A 636 -22.61 3.13 52.06
C GLU A 636 -21.40 3.73 51.33
N LEU A 637 -21.59 4.90 50.69
CA LEU A 637 -20.54 5.61 49.96
C LEU A 637 -19.41 6.02 50.91
N ASN A 638 -18.17 5.65 50.59
CA ASN A 638 -16.98 6.18 51.26
C ASN A 638 -16.40 7.36 50.48
N PRO A 639 -16.47 8.62 50.98
CA PRO A 639 -16.02 9.80 50.24
C PRO A 639 -14.54 9.77 49.84
N LYS A 640 -13.69 8.99 50.54
CA LYS A 640 -12.26 8.86 50.24
C LYS A 640 -11.96 7.82 49.15
N LYS A 641 -12.96 7.07 48.70
CA LYS A 641 -12.84 5.97 47.72
C LYS A 641 -13.67 6.21 46.46
N VAL A 642 -14.09 7.46 46.24
CA VAL A 642 -14.71 7.88 44.98
C VAL A 642 -13.68 7.76 43.85
N LEU A 643 -14.10 7.18 42.74
CA LEU A 643 -13.25 6.94 41.57
C LEU A 643 -12.95 8.26 40.85
N THR A 644 -11.67 8.57 40.72
CA THR A 644 -11.15 9.73 39.99
C THR A 644 -10.49 9.29 38.69
N ALA A 645 -10.15 10.22 37.79
CA ALA A 645 -9.48 9.89 36.52
C ALA A 645 -8.16 9.10 36.66
N ASN A 646 -7.44 9.23 37.78
CA ASN A 646 -6.18 8.54 38.06
C ASN A 646 -6.35 7.33 39.01
N TYR A 647 -7.47 6.63 38.91
CA TYR A 647 -7.79 5.49 39.78
C TYR A 647 -6.82 4.32 39.60
N ASN A 648 -6.62 3.55 40.66
CA ASN A 648 -5.95 2.26 40.62
C ASN A 648 -6.82 1.23 41.34
N LEU A 649 -7.52 0.39 40.58
CA LEU A 649 -8.46 -0.58 41.13
C LEU A 649 -7.83 -1.58 42.10
N GLU A 650 -6.51 -1.82 42.07
CA GLU A 650 -5.88 -2.68 43.07
C GLU A 650 -5.94 -2.07 44.47
N ASN A 651 -5.79 -0.75 44.56
CA ASN A 651 -5.73 -0.01 45.82
C ASN A 651 -7.07 0.64 46.19
N ASP A 652 -7.87 0.98 45.18
CA ASP A 652 -9.10 1.74 45.34
C ASP A 652 -10.33 0.85 45.52
N THR A 653 -10.26 -0.44 45.18
CA THR A 653 -11.35 -1.38 45.45
C THR A 653 -11.52 -1.58 46.96
N VAL A 654 -12.72 -1.27 47.45
CA VAL A 654 -13.13 -1.52 48.83
C VAL A 654 -13.30 -3.02 49.06
N LYS A 655 -12.89 -3.50 50.24
CA LYS A 655 -12.93 -4.93 50.60
C LYS A 655 -14.35 -5.49 50.77
N GLU A 656 -15.35 -4.62 50.84
CA GLU A 656 -16.76 -5.01 50.87
C GLU A 656 -17.12 -5.72 49.57
N LYS A 657 -17.95 -6.75 49.69
CA LYS A 657 -18.21 -7.71 48.63
C LYS A 657 -19.64 -7.60 48.15
N ILE A 658 -19.81 -7.36 46.86
CA ILE A 658 -21.09 -7.59 46.19
C ILE A 658 -21.10 -9.00 45.63
N LYS A 659 -22.14 -9.77 45.95
CA LYS A 659 -22.30 -11.15 45.46
C LYS A 659 -22.82 -11.10 44.02
N LEU A 660 -21.91 -11.17 43.05
CA LEU A 660 -22.24 -11.27 41.63
C LEU A 660 -21.64 -12.56 41.03
N PRO A 661 -22.20 -13.09 39.95
CA PRO A 661 -21.62 -14.24 39.25
C PRO A 661 -20.23 -13.83 38.74
N ALA A 662 -19.18 -14.26 39.42
CA ALA A 662 -17.81 -13.89 39.06
C ALA A 662 -17.31 -14.78 37.92
N LEU A 663 -16.85 -14.16 36.83
CA LEU A 663 -16.13 -14.85 35.77
C LEU A 663 -14.76 -15.30 36.30
N ALA A 664 -14.49 -16.61 36.31
CA ALA A 664 -13.28 -17.19 36.87
C ALA A 664 -11.97 -16.80 36.15
N ALA A 665 -12.06 -16.18 34.97
CA ALA A 665 -10.93 -15.89 34.10
C ALA A 665 -10.07 -14.68 34.52
N ALA A 666 -10.57 -13.79 35.39
CA ALA A 666 -9.83 -12.58 35.80
C ALA A 666 -10.29 -12.04 37.17
N GLU A 667 -9.50 -11.10 37.73
CA GLU A 667 -9.91 -10.32 38.90
C GLU A 667 -10.72 -9.09 38.48
N TRP A 668 -12.00 -9.08 38.87
CA TRP A 668 -12.95 -8.01 38.55
C TRP A 668 -13.30 -7.17 39.78
N SER A 669 -13.66 -5.92 39.53
CA SER A 669 -14.27 -4.99 40.49
C SER A 669 -15.61 -4.50 39.95
N TRP A 670 -16.57 -4.36 40.85
CA TRP A 670 -17.87 -3.76 40.57
C TRP A 670 -17.82 -2.27 40.90
N LEU A 671 -18.19 -1.40 39.96
CA LEU A 671 -18.25 0.03 40.15
C LEU A 671 -19.72 0.41 40.38
N GLN A 672 -20.04 0.68 41.63
CA GLN A 672 -21.39 1.00 42.08
C GLN A 672 -21.64 2.51 41.97
N PRO A 673 -22.73 2.96 41.34
CA PRO A 673 -23.17 4.35 41.35
C PRO A 673 -23.79 4.74 42.71
N TYR A 674 -23.54 5.98 43.11
CA TYR A 674 -24.10 6.67 44.27
C TYR A 674 -24.44 8.11 43.89
N ILE A 675 -25.40 8.71 44.59
CA ILE A 675 -25.72 10.14 44.46
C ILE A 675 -24.97 10.88 45.56
N ASN A 676 -24.05 11.78 45.20
CA ASN A 676 -23.40 12.62 46.19
C ASN A 676 -24.29 13.82 46.55
N THR A 677 -24.81 13.83 47.78
CA THR A 677 -25.66 14.92 48.31
C THR A 677 -24.85 16.00 49.05
N GLU A 678 -23.53 15.87 49.18
CA GLU A 678 -22.67 16.80 49.97
C GLU A 678 -22.04 17.95 49.16
N THR A 679 -22.42 18.16 47.90
CA THR A 679 -21.92 19.32 47.14
C THR A 679 -22.52 20.60 47.73
N GLU A 680 -21.73 21.37 48.49
CA GLU A 680 -22.10 22.73 48.91
C GLU A 680 -22.46 23.54 47.65
N VAL A 681 -23.73 23.92 47.56
CA VAL A 681 -24.25 24.80 46.51
C VAL A 681 -23.56 26.16 46.66
N THR A 682 -22.59 26.45 45.81
CA THR A 682 -22.14 27.82 45.59
C THR A 682 -23.19 28.54 44.74
N GLU A 683 -23.61 29.73 45.17
CA GLU A 683 -24.76 30.54 44.71
C GLU A 683 -24.78 30.99 43.23
N GLN A 684 -24.17 30.26 42.28
CA GLN A 684 -24.16 30.65 40.85
C GLN A 684 -24.88 29.71 39.88
N ASP A 685 -25.32 28.52 40.30
CA ASP A 685 -26.03 27.58 39.42
C ASP A 685 -27.37 27.12 40.04
N GLU A 686 -28.36 28.01 40.08
CA GLU A 686 -29.72 27.73 40.59
C GLU A 686 -30.56 26.81 39.67
N THR A 687 -29.96 26.02 38.78
CA THR A 687 -30.70 25.09 37.89
C THR A 687 -30.29 23.62 37.95
N GLU A 688 -29.30 23.23 38.76
CA GLU A 688 -28.92 21.81 38.93
C GLU A 688 -28.95 21.40 40.40
N ALA A 689 -30.16 21.19 40.94
CA ALA A 689 -30.38 20.56 42.25
C ALA A 689 -30.60 19.03 42.12
N GLU A 690 -29.90 18.38 41.19
CA GLU A 690 -29.81 16.91 41.11
C GLU A 690 -28.40 16.50 41.53
N GLY A 691 -28.29 15.69 42.58
CA GLY A 691 -27.01 15.27 43.14
C GLY A 691 -26.14 14.57 42.10
N LYS A 692 -24.85 14.92 42.06
CA LYS A 692 -23.90 14.41 41.06
C LYS A 692 -23.66 12.92 41.26
N GLU A 693 -23.83 12.14 40.20
CA GLU A 693 -23.55 10.70 40.22
C GLU A 693 -22.04 10.46 40.41
N VAL A 694 -21.68 9.62 41.38
CA VAL A 694 -20.29 9.24 41.71
C VAL A 694 -20.18 7.73 41.89
N TYR A 695 -19.02 7.17 41.57
CA TYR A 695 -18.81 5.73 41.60
C TYR A 695 -17.77 5.32 42.64
N MET A 696 -17.99 4.17 43.27
CA MET A 696 -17.05 3.51 44.18
C MET A 696 -16.83 2.06 43.75
N ALA A 697 -15.57 1.61 43.76
CA ALA A 697 -15.22 0.24 43.40
C ALA A 697 -15.39 -0.72 44.59
N LEU A 698 -16.16 -1.78 44.40
CA LEU A 698 -16.42 -2.87 45.32
C LEU A 698 -15.79 -4.17 44.82
N SER A 699 -15.36 -5.03 45.75
CA SER A 699 -14.83 -6.35 45.40
C SER A 699 -15.97 -7.33 45.08
N LEU A 700 -15.72 -8.31 44.22
CA LEU A 700 -16.70 -9.37 43.96
C LEU A 700 -16.64 -10.47 45.03
N GLY A 701 -17.80 -10.84 45.55
CA GLY A 701 -18.02 -12.03 46.37
C GLY A 701 -18.30 -13.26 45.50
N LYS A 702 -17.96 -14.45 46.00
CA LYS A 702 -18.37 -15.72 45.35
C LYS A 702 -19.83 -16.00 45.66
N ILE A 703 -20.64 -16.21 44.63
CA ILE A 703 -21.98 -16.80 44.75
C ILE A 703 -21.82 -18.33 44.82
N ASP A 704 -22.54 -18.98 45.74
CA ASP A 704 -22.64 -20.43 45.80
C ASP A 704 -23.47 -20.93 44.60
N PRO A 705 -23.01 -21.88 43.78
CA PRO A 705 -23.74 -22.37 42.60
C PRO A 705 -25.09 -23.05 42.91
N VAL A 706 -25.42 -23.27 44.18
CA VAL A 706 -26.70 -23.85 44.58
C VAL A 706 -27.77 -22.75 44.69
N PRO A 707 -28.92 -22.87 44.00
CA PRO A 707 -29.99 -21.88 44.12
C PRO A 707 -30.53 -21.84 45.55
N GLN A 708 -30.38 -20.70 46.22
CA GLN A 708 -30.92 -20.44 47.55
C GLN A 708 -32.16 -19.55 47.41
N PHE A 709 -33.25 -19.91 48.10
CA PHE A 709 -34.45 -19.07 48.16
C PHE A 709 -34.29 -18.07 49.30
N SER A 710 -33.77 -16.89 48.97
CA SER A 710 -33.56 -15.82 49.95
C SER A 710 -34.83 -14.99 50.13
N PRO A 711 -35.30 -14.78 51.38
CA PRO A 711 -36.45 -13.92 51.65
C PRO A 711 -36.09 -12.46 51.36
N GLY A 712 -36.99 -11.72 50.70
CA GLY A 712 -36.77 -10.29 50.38
C GLY A 712 -36.75 -9.38 51.62
N PRO A 713 -36.38 -8.10 51.47
CA PRO A 713 -36.23 -7.36 50.20
C PRO A 713 -34.93 -7.68 49.45
N LEU A 714 -35.00 -7.71 48.12
CA LEU A 714 -33.83 -7.82 47.24
C LEU A 714 -33.53 -6.46 46.62
N THR A 715 -32.25 -6.11 46.47
CA THR A 715 -31.83 -4.84 45.86
C THR A 715 -31.57 -5.03 44.38
N ALA A 716 -32.11 -4.15 43.53
CA ALA A 716 -31.74 -4.07 42.12
C ALA A 716 -30.53 -3.13 41.98
N VAL A 717 -29.44 -3.63 41.40
CA VAL A 717 -28.20 -2.89 41.16
C VAL A 717 -27.90 -2.79 39.68
N GLU A 718 -27.42 -1.63 39.26
CA GLU A 718 -26.91 -1.35 37.92
C GLU A 718 -25.61 -0.57 38.08
N GLY A 719 -24.62 -0.87 37.26
CA GLY A 719 -23.30 -0.29 37.39
C GLY A 719 -22.34 -0.84 36.35
N TYR A 720 -21.05 -0.76 36.66
CA TYR A 720 -20.00 -1.22 35.75
C TYR A 720 -19.16 -2.35 36.34
N LEU A 721 -18.69 -3.23 35.48
CA LEU A 721 -17.79 -4.31 35.77
C LEU A 721 -16.46 -4.03 35.07
N GLN A 722 -15.39 -3.90 35.85
CA GLN A 722 -14.06 -3.59 35.31
C GLN A 722 -12.99 -4.55 35.82
N MET A 723 -12.05 -4.92 34.96
CA MET A 723 -10.88 -5.69 35.36
C MET A 723 -9.90 -4.86 36.17
N LYS A 724 -9.37 -5.43 37.25
CA LYS A 724 -8.38 -4.76 38.11
C LYS A 724 -7.02 -4.57 37.44
N ARG A 725 -6.67 -5.49 36.53
CA ARG A 725 -5.39 -5.51 35.81
C ARG A 725 -5.64 -5.70 34.31
N PRO A 726 -4.84 -5.07 33.45
CA PRO A 726 -4.76 -5.45 32.05
C PRO A 726 -4.23 -6.89 31.97
N ILE A 727 -4.72 -7.67 31.01
CA ILE A 727 -4.10 -8.98 30.72
C ILE A 727 -2.94 -8.72 29.79
N THR A 728 -1.78 -8.44 30.37
CA THR A 728 -0.53 -8.89 29.76
C THR A 728 -0.34 -10.34 30.17
N GLY A 729 0.04 -11.21 29.23
CA GLY A 729 0.43 -12.58 29.55
C GLY A 729 1.42 -12.64 30.72
N PRO A 730 1.47 -13.74 31.48
CA PRO A 730 2.35 -13.84 32.64
C PRO A 730 3.77 -13.45 32.25
N ASP A 731 4.35 -12.50 32.98
CA ASP A 731 5.74 -12.08 32.79
C ASP A 731 6.61 -13.32 32.66
N SER A 732 7.19 -13.52 31.47
CA SER A 732 8.27 -14.48 31.29
C SER A 732 9.46 -13.96 32.09
N LYS A 733 9.57 -14.43 33.33
CA LYS A 733 10.82 -14.39 34.09
C LYS A 733 11.90 -15.20 33.39
#